data_AF-A0A0S3TGW3-F1
#
_entry.id   AF-A0A0S3TGW3-F1
#
_cell.length_a   1.000
_cell.length_b   1.000
_cell.length_c   1.000
_cell.angle_alpha   90.00
_cell.angle_beta   90.00
_cell.angle_gamma   90.00
#
_symmetry.space_group_name_H-M   'P 1'
#
loop_
_entity.id
_entity.type
_entity.pdbx_description
1 polymer ?
#
loop_
_entity_poly.entity_id
_entity_poly.type
_entity_poly.pdbx_seq_one_letter_code
_entity_poly.pdbx_strand_id
1 'polypeptide(L)'
;MLVNGTILRNHYQIVQQLGSGGFADTYLAKDMDLPTYAQCVVKHLKPTSPDPSVLPIARRLFETEAQVLYQLGQNDRIPRLFAHFEENGEFYLVQEFVDGHDLSKELTPGRRFSENEVVRLLQEILEVLAIVHQRNIIHRDIKPQNLMRRRSDGKIVLIDFGAVKEIGSLALNTQGQVRSTIAIGTAGYMPSEQANRDPKLCSDIYAVGMIGIQALTGLMPQQLLMDNTTGELIWRNYVQVSDKLANILTTMVRYHFSQRYQSASEALQALNAITPHSQPHSQPFVSSTLTAIVSQIPKPLLWGSLIGLGGLGIGVISIVALLSRSPSPPPVTTSTPSLIASSPTPADTSTTASTSPTSSENVYFAIQAQFDSVGSFSEGLAEVKVDGKWGYIDKSGKIVIQPQFDDVSKFSEGLAKAWIAGQNWGYIDKTGNFVIPQQFTKDNANNFSEGLARACVVSTCGFIDKTGNFVIERKFTGAGDFKEGLAPVKNRGKWGFIDKSGNLITQIQFDGVGNFSEGHAEVKIGDKWGYIDKTGKIVIQPQFDDGYRFAEGLARVKIGDKWGYIDKTGKIIIQPQFDHAYNFSEGLAGIKTNGKWGYIDKRGTVVIQPLFTEAYNFFEELAPVKFDNKWGYINKNGNFVIQPQFNSAGTFSEGLAWIDSEKDGYIRNPLTVQ
;
A
#
# COMPACT_ATOMS: atom_id res chain seq x y z
N MET A 1 14.33 10.44 30.31
CA MET A 1 15.69 10.56 29.76
C MET A 1 16.61 10.94 30.91
N LEU A 2 17.78 10.31 31.04
CA LEU A 2 18.75 10.63 32.09
C LEU A 2 19.58 11.86 31.68
N VAL A 3 19.99 12.64 32.67
CA VAL A 3 20.77 13.87 32.45
C VAL A 3 22.27 13.55 32.53
N ASN A 4 23.12 14.28 31.80
CA ASN A 4 24.57 14.21 31.99
C ASN A 4 24.93 14.48 33.46
N GLY A 5 25.81 13.65 34.04
CA GLY A 5 26.15 13.67 35.46
C GLY A 5 25.24 12.84 36.37
N THR A 6 24.14 12.26 35.86
CA THR A 6 23.33 11.29 36.63
C THR A 6 24.20 10.11 37.04
N ILE A 7 24.13 9.69 38.30
CA ILE A 7 24.84 8.51 38.80
C ILE A 7 23.80 7.42 39.08
N LEU A 8 23.95 6.25 38.46
CA LEU A 8 23.13 5.06 38.69
C LEU A 8 23.88 4.07 39.58
N ARG A 9 23.17 3.34 40.45
CA ARG A 9 23.76 2.34 41.38
C ARG A 9 24.94 2.89 42.22
N ASN A 10 24.95 4.21 42.47
CA ASN A 10 26.01 5.00 43.11
C ASN A 10 27.37 5.11 42.38
N HIS A 11 27.63 4.38 41.28
CA HIS A 11 28.95 4.40 40.62
C HIS A 11 28.93 4.51 39.07
N TYR A 12 27.79 4.34 38.39
CA TYR A 12 27.71 4.54 36.94
C TYR A 12 27.32 5.98 36.59
N GLN A 13 28.32 6.84 36.33
CA GLN A 13 28.08 8.23 35.93
C GLN A 13 27.78 8.33 34.42
N ILE A 14 26.57 8.75 34.08
CA ILE A 14 26.15 9.07 32.70
C ILE A 14 26.93 10.28 32.17
N VAL A 15 27.58 10.12 31.02
CA VAL A 15 28.39 11.17 30.35
C VAL A 15 27.67 11.77 29.15
N GLN A 16 27.01 10.93 28.33
CA GLN A 16 26.38 11.36 27.08
C GLN A 16 25.31 10.36 26.65
N GLN A 17 24.21 10.83 26.03
CA GLN A 17 23.30 9.94 25.32
C GLN A 17 23.88 9.55 23.96
N LEU A 18 24.00 8.24 23.70
CA LEU A 18 24.45 7.68 22.42
C LEU A 18 23.28 7.43 21.47
N GLY A 19 22.08 7.15 22.02
CA GLY A 19 20.86 6.97 21.24
C GLY A 19 19.59 6.99 22.10
N SER A 20 18.45 7.18 21.44
CA SER A 20 17.11 7.06 22.03
C SER A 20 16.21 6.33 21.04
N GLY A 21 15.32 5.48 21.54
CA GLY A 21 14.31 4.80 20.75
C GLY A 21 13.12 4.42 21.63
N GLY A 22 11.98 4.11 21.02
CA GLY A 22 10.69 3.94 21.72
C GLY A 22 10.59 2.81 22.77
N PHE A 23 11.67 2.06 23.02
CA PHE A 23 11.74 0.95 23.98
C PHE A 23 12.96 1.03 24.93
N ALA A 24 13.96 1.85 24.60
CA ALA A 24 15.23 1.94 25.33
C ALA A 24 15.96 3.25 24.99
N ASP A 25 16.59 3.84 26.00
CA ASP A 25 17.62 4.88 25.82
C ASP A 25 19.02 4.26 26.02
N THR A 26 20.00 4.64 25.20
CA THR A 26 21.38 4.15 25.28
C THR A 26 22.32 5.32 25.59
N TYR A 27 23.13 5.17 26.64
CA TYR A 27 24.04 6.20 27.15
C TYR A 27 25.47 5.67 27.23
N LEU A 28 26.45 6.57 27.04
CA LEU A 28 27.83 6.40 27.45
C LEU A 28 27.93 6.78 28.94
N ALA A 29 28.56 5.93 29.73
CA ALA A 29 28.82 6.15 31.14
C ALA A 29 30.28 5.85 31.50
N LYS A 30 30.68 6.27 32.69
CA LYS A 30 31.92 5.85 33.36
C LYS A 30 31.58 5.00 34.57
N ASP A 31 32.31 3.91 34.75
CA ASP A 31 32.36 3.18 36.00
C ASP A 31 33.31 3.92 36.96
N MET A 32 32.77 4.47 38.05
CA MET A 32 33.51 5.30 39.01
C MET A 32 34.25 4.48 40.08
N ASP A 33 33.96 3.18 40.23
CA ASP A 33 34.66 2.29 41.15
C ASP A 33 35.98 1.79 40.55
N LEU A 34 36.12 1.84 39.21
CA LEU A 34 37.35 1.49 38.50
C LEU A 34 38.35 2.67 38.48
N PRO A 35 39.63 2.50 38.89
CA PRO A 35 40.63 3.57 38.94
C PRO A 35 40.93 4.30 37.62
N THR A 36 40.54 3.71 36.49
CA THR A 36 40.68 4.27 35.14
C THR A 36 39.44 5.04 34.66
N TYR A 37 38.36 5.09 35.47
CA TYR A 37 37.06 5.63 35.10
C TYR A 37 36.54 5.05 33.78
N ALA A 38 36.60 3.71 33.67
CA ALA A 38 36.43 3.00 32.41
C ALA A 38 35.06 3.25 31.76
N GLN A 39 35.06 3.43 30.44
CA GLN A 39 33.84 3.69 29.68
C GLN A 39 33.00 2.43 29.50
N CYS A 40 31.70 2.57 29.71
CA CYS A 40 30.70 1.52 29.52
C CYS A 40 29.44 2.10 28.85
N VAL A 41 28.62 1.22 28.29
CA VAL A 41 27.32 1.56 27.71
C VAL A 41 26.23 1.17 28.70
N VAL A 42 25.40 2.14 29.09
CA VAL A 42 24.18 1.90 29.89
C VAL A 42 22.97 1.92 28.96
N LYS A 43 22.23 0.82 28.92
CA LYS A 43 20.91 0.73 28.26
C LYS A 43 19.82 0.78 29.32
N HIS A 44 19.01 1.83 29.25
CA HIS A 44 17.90 2.12 30.14
C HIS A 44 16.59 1.69 29.47
N LEU A 45 16.02 0.59 29.94
CA LEU A 45 14.85 -0.07 29.36
C LEU A 45 13.59 0.30 30.15
N LYS A 46 12.52 0.68 29.44
CA LYS A 46 11.29 1.19 30.05
C LYS A 46 10.08 0.39 29.57
N PRO A 47 9.33 -0.29 30.45
CA PRO A 47 8.01 -0.81 30.10
C PRO A 47 7.11 0.33 29.61
N THR A 48 6.30 0.12 28.57
CA THR A 48 5.36 1.15 28.09
C THR A 48 4.18 1.37 29.03
N SER A 49 3.98 0.46 29.98
CA SER A 49 2.87 0.46 30.94
C SER A 49 3.42 0.37 32.36
N PRO A 50 3.07 1.29 33.28
CA PRO A 50 3.44 1.24 34.69
C PRO A 50 2.57 0.26 35.51
N ASP A 51 1.82 -0.63 34.85
CA ASP A 51 0.88 -1.53 35.51
C ASP A 51 1.63 -2.61 36.33
N PRO A 52 1.26 -2.84 37.61
CA PRO A 52 1.93 -3.82 38.46
C PRO A 52 1.96 -5.26 37.93
N SER A 53 1.06 -5.64 37.01
CA SER A 53 1.06 -6.96 36.36
C SER A 53 2.12 -7.10 35.27
N VAL A 54 2.59 -5.98 34.70
CA VAL A 54 3.62 -5.97 33.64
C VAL A 54 5.01 -6.14 34.23
N LEU A 55 5.30 -5.52 35.38
CA LEU A 55 6.64 -5.51 35.99
C LEU A 55 7.25 -6.90 36.25
N PRO A 56 6.52 -7.94 36.73
CA PRO A 56 7.07 -9.29 36.89
C PRO A 56 7.52 -9.93 35.57
N ILE A 57 6.83 -9.63 34.46
CA ILE A 57 7.16 -10.16 33.13
C ILE A 57 8.29 -9.36 32.49
N ALA A 58 8.29 -8.03 32.66
CA ALA A 58 9.39 -7.16 32.29
C ALA A 58 10.70 -7.61 32.96
N ARG A 59 10.68 -7.83 34.29
CA ARG A 59 11.81 -8.36 35.06
C ARG A 59 12.22 -9.74 34.56
N ARG A 60 11.28 -10.68 34.34
CA ARG A 60 11.63 -12.02 33.81
C ARG A 60 12.33 -11.95 32.45
N LEU A 61 11.85 -11.13 31.52
CA LEU A 61 12.49 -10.95 30.21
C LEU A 61 13.87 -10.27 30.35
N PHE A 62 14.00 -9.28 31.24
CA PHE A 62 15.25 -8.60 31.55
C PHE A 62 16.33 -9.56 32.07
N GLU A 63 16.02 -10.41 33.06
CA GLU A 63 17.01 -11.36 33.58
C GLU A 63 17.34 -12.46 32.55
N THR A 64 16.37 -12.87 31.71
CA THR A 64 16.62 -13.82 30.61
C THR A 64 17.60 -13.24 29.59
N GLU A 65 17.41 -11.97 29.22
CA GLU A 65 18.29 -11.24 28.30
C GLU A 65 19.67 -10.96 28.90
N ALA A 66 19.74 -10.57 30.18
CA ALA A 66 21.00 -10.42 30.90
C ALA A 66 21.80 -11.74 30.95
N GLN A 67 21.12 -12.86 31.19
CA GLN A 67 21.74 -14.19 31.18
C GLN A 67 22.26 -14.57 29.77
N VAL A 68 21.50 -14.29 28.72
CA VAL A 68 21.91 -14.48 27.31
C VAL A 68 23.15 -13.65 26.98
N LEU A 69 23.13 -12.34 27.27
CA LEU A 69 24.23 -11.43 27.00
C LEU A 69 25.50 -11.79 27.77
N TYR A 70 25.37 -12.24 29.03
CA TYR A 70 26.51 -12.73 29.82
C TYR A 70 27.14 -14.01 29.24
N GLN A 71 26.33 -14.94 28.71
CA GLN A 71 26.82 -16.16 28.05
C GLN A 71 27.47 -15.89 26.68
N LEU A 72 26.99 -14.86 25.96
CA LEU A 72 27.49 -14.49 24.63
C LEU A 72 28.73 -13.59 24.69
N GLY A 73 28.78 -12.64 25.63
CA GLY A 73 29.89 -11.70 25.88
C GLY A 73 31.19 -12.31 26.43
N GLN A 74 31.33 -13.63 26.30
CA GLN A 74 32.60 -14.34 26.39
C GLN A 74 33.37 -14.32 25.05
N ASN A 75 32.68 -14.03 23.93
CA ASN A 75 33.30 -13.88 22.61
C ASN A 75 33.71 -12.42 22.33
N ASP A 76 34.83 -12.20 21.64
CA ASP A 76 35.38 -10.86 21.40
C ASP A 76 34.59 -10.01 20.39
N ARG A 77 33.57 -10.56 19.72
CA ARG A 77 32.67 -9.85 18.81
C ARG A 77 31.27 -9.60 19.38
N ILE A 78 31.03 -9.83 20.68
CA ILE A 78 29.78 -9.49 21.36
C ILE A 78 30.13 -8.74 22.65
N PRO A 79 29.61 -7.52 22.91
CA PRO A 79 30.00 -6.72 24.08
C PRO A 79 29.76 -7.47 25.39
N ARG A 80 30.75 -7.49 26.27
CA ARG A 80 30.58 -8.12 27.59
C ARG A 80 29.54 -7.37 28.43
N LEU A 81 28.62 -8.10 29.06
CA LEU A 81 27.78 -7.56 30.12
C LEU A 81 28.60 -7.41 31.40
N PHE A 82 28.71 -6.18 31.92
CA PHE A 82 29.37 -5.90 33.20
C PHE A 82 28.38 -5.99 34.36
N ALA A 83 27.16 -5.47 34.18
CA ALA A 83 26.11 -5.53 35.19
C ALA A 83 24.71 -5.53 34.56
N HIS A 84 23.75 -6.05 35.31
CA HIS A 84 22.32 -5.75 35.16
C HIS A 84 21.81 -5.30 36.54
N PHE A 85 20.83 -4.40 36.58
CA PHE A 85 20.11 -4.03 37.79
C PHE A 85 18.77 -3.36 37.51
N GLU A 86 17.90 -3.34 38.53
CA GLU A 86 16.69 -2.53 38.59
C GLU A 86 16.91 -1.40 39.61
N GLU A 87 16.54 -0.17 39.25
CA GLU A 87 16.65 1.01 40.12
C GLU A 87 15.41 1.90 39.91
N ASN A 88 14.69 2.19 41.00
CA ASN A 88 13.39 2.89 40.98
C ASN A 88 12.30 2.24 40.09
N GLY A 89 12.35 0.92 39.90
CA GLY A 89 11.42 0.17 39.04
C GLY A 89 11.76 0.19 37.54
N GLU A 90 12.86 0.85 37.16
CA GLU A 90 13.37 0.92 35.80
C GLU A 90 14.57 -0.03 35.63
N PHE A 91 14.78 -0.57 34.42
CA PHE A 91 15.72 -1.65 34.17
C PHE A 91 16.99 -1.18 33.42
N TYR A 92 18.17 -1.62 33.85
CA TYR A 92 19.45 -1.14 33.33
C TYR A 92 20.43 -2.28 33.01
N LEU A 93 20.89 -2.35 31.75
CA LEU A 93 22.00 -3.21 31.33
C LEU A 93 23.27 -2.36 31.16
N VAL A 94 24.38 -2.78 31.75
CA VAL A 94 25.70 -2.15 31.61
C VAL A 94 26.61 -3.07 30.81
N GLN A 95 27.12 -2.56 29.68
CA GLN A 95 27.88 -3.32 28.69
C GLN A 95 29.22 -2.65 28.39
N GLU A 96 30.15 -3.42 27.85
CA GLU A 96 31.40 -2.96 27.26
C GLU A 96 31.18 -1.86 26.20
N PHE A 97 31.95 -0.77 26.27
CA PHE A 97 31.92 0.27 25.25
C PHE A 97 32.79 -0.10 24.04
N VAL A 98 32.17 -0.19 22.87
CA VAL A 98 32.85 -0.49 21.60
C VAL A 98 33.23 0.81 20.92
N ASP A 99 34.50 1.23 21.05
CA ASP A 99 35.03 2.32 20.21
C ASP A 99 35.07 1.89 18.74
N GLY A 100 34.37 2.64 17.90
CA GLY A 100 34.09 2.27 16.52
C GLY A 100 33.02 3.15 15.88
N HIS A 101 32.40 2.66 14.82
CA HIS A 101 31.23 3.26 14.18
C HIS A 101 30.31 2.17 13.62
N ASP A 102 29.03 2.50 13.45
CA ASP A 102 28.05 1.55 12.92
C ASP A 102 28.16 1.41 11.38
N LEU A 103 27.81 0.24 10.84
CA LEU A 103 27.95 -0.02 9.40
C LEU A 103 27.05 0.85 8.51
N SER A 104 26.07 1.60 9.03
CA SER A 104 25.34 2.57 8.18
C SER A 104 26.19 3.78 7.78
N LYS A 105 27.35 3.99 8.43
CA LYS A 105 28.37 4.95 7.97
C LYS A 105 29.23 4.39 6.83
N GLU A 106 29.36 3.07 6.73
CA GLU A 106 30.04 2.40 5.63
C GLU A 106 29.12 2.26 4.40
N LEU A 107 27.88 1.84 4.63
CA LEU A 107 26.85 1.50 3.64
C LEU A 107 25.98 2.71 3.25
N THR A 108 26.62 3.80 2.86
CA THR A 108 25.94 5.04 2.46
C THR A 108 25.17 4.89 1.13
N PRO A 109 23.97 5.49 0.97
CA PRO A 109 23.22 5.42 -0.28
C PRO A 109 24.02 5.87 -1.50
N GLY A 110 23.92 5.12 -2.59
CA GLY A 110 24.68 5.33 -3.82
C GLY A 110 26.10 4.75 -3.81
N ARG A 111 26.71 4.47 -2.65
CA ARG A 111 28.00 3.79 -2.56
C ARG A 111 27.82 2.29 -2.83
N ARG A 112 28.59 1.74 -3.77
CA ARG A 112 28.65 0.31 -4.09
C ARG A 112 29.95 -0.30 -3.61
N PHE A 113 29.88 -1.52 -3.10
CA PHE A 113 31.01 -2.34 -2.69
C PHE A 113 31.30 -3.36 -3.81
N SER A 114 32.58 -3.73 -3.98
CA SER A 114 32.94 -4.84 -4.87
C SER A 114 32.48 -6.19 -4.31
N GLU A 115 32.35 -7.19 -5.18
CA GLU A 115 32.03 -8.57 -4.80
C GLU A 115 32.96 -9.10 -3.68
N ASN A 116 34.26 -8.81 -3.76
CA ASN A 116 35.24 -9.19 -2.73
C ASN A 116 35.12 -8.42 -1.40
N GLU A 117 34.55 -7.20 -1.39
CA GLU A 117 34.22 -6.49 -0.16
C GLU A 117 32.94 -7.04 0.47
N VAL A 118 31.92 -7.35 -0.34
CA VAL A 118 30.65 -7.91 0.14
C VAL A 118 30.82 -9.34 0.66
N VAL A 119 31.63 -10.19 0.01
CA VAL A 119 31.95 -11.52 0.53
C VAL A 119 32.58 -11.44 1.92
N ARG A 120 33.58 -10.56 2.13
CA ARG A 120 34.23 -10.37 3.44
C ARG A 120 33.27 -9.80 4.49
N LEU A 121 32.48 -8.78 4.13
CA LEU A 121 31.45 -8.20 4.99
C LEU A 121 30.46 -9.27 5.49
N LEU A 122 29.97 -10.10 4.58
CA LEU A 122 29.04 -11.19 4.90
C LEU A 122 29.71 -12.28 5.75
N GLN A 123 30.96 -12.64 5.48
CA GLN A 123 31.75 -13.57 6.30
C GLN A 123 31.87 -13.07 7.74
N GLU A 124 32.32 -11.83 7.94
CA GLU A 124 32.54 -11.23 9.28
C GLU A 124 31.24 -11.17 10.12
N ILE A 125 30.09 -10.91 9.49
CA ILE A 125 28.77 -10.89 10.13
C ILE A 125 28.29 -12.32 10.44
N LEU A 126 28.41 -13.25 9.48
CA LEU A 126 27.95 -14.63 9.67
C LEU A 126 28.81 -15.40 10.69
N GLU A 127 30.10 -15.08 10.82
CA GLU A 127 30.99 -15.63 11.85
C GLU A 127 30.50 -15.31 13.28
N VAL A 128 30.16 -14.05 13.58
CA VAL A 128 29.62 -13.69 14.89
C VAL A 128 28.20 -14.23 15.09
N LEU A 129 27.37 -14.21 14.05
CA LEU A 129 26.00 -14.72 14.11
C LEU A 129 25.96 -16.26 14.29
N ALA A 130 26.94 -17.00 13.78
CA ALA A 130 27.06 -18.44 14.01
C ALA A 130 27.24 -18.79 15.50
N ILE A 131 27.98 -17.98 16.26
CA ILE A 131 28.20 -18.16 17.70
C ILE A 131 26.91 -17.93 18.51
N VAL A 132 26.01 -17.09 17.99
CA VAL A 132 24.66 -16.87 18.53
C VAL A 132 23.74 -18.05 18.16
N HIS A 133 23.71 -18.44 16.89
CA HIS A 133 22.83 -19.51 16.39
C HIS A 133 23.21 -20.90 16.94
N GLN A 134 24.48 -21.16 17.25
CA GLN A 134 24.94 -22.39 17.93
C GLN A 134 24.30 -22.59 19.31
N ARG A 135 23.87 -21.51 19.98
CA ARG A 135 23.11 -21.56 21.24
C ARG A 135 21.59 -21.53 21.04
N ASN A 136 21.11 -21.69 19.80
CA ASN A 136 19.72 -21.55 19.38
C ASN A 136 19.08 -20.18 19.74
N ILE A 137 19.89 -19.12 19.73
CA ILE A 137 19.44 -17.74 19.98
C ILE A 137 19.20 -17.06 18.62
N ILE A 138 18.15 -16.23 18.55
CA ILE A 138 17.78 -15.42 17.38
C ILE A 138 17.94 -13.95 17.78
N HIS A 139 18.66 -13.17 16.99
CA HIS A 139 18.97 -11.75 17.26
C HIS A 139 17.77 -10.82 17.00
N ARG A 140 16.96 -11.12 15.98
CA ARG A 140 15.69 -10.43 15.62
C ARG A 140 15.79 -8.95 15.20
N ASP A 141 16.95 -8.31 15.25
CA ASP A 141 17.15 -6.95 14.71
C ASP A 141 18.53 -6.78 14.07
N ILE A 142 18.96 -7.74 13.26
CA ILE A 142 20.16 -7.57 12.42
C ILE A 142 19.92 -6.46 11.39
N LYS A 143 20.83 -5.48 11.35
CA LYS A 143 20.85 -4.32 10.43
C LYS A 143 22.19 -3.58 10.55
N PRO A 144 22.56 -2.69 9.62
CA PRO A 144 23.82 -1.95 9.67
C PRO A 144 24.05 -1.15 10.97
N GLN A 145 23.00 -0.59 11.56
CA GLN A 145 23.11 0.20 12.80
C GLN A 145 23.40 -0.65 14.06
N ASN A 146 23.16 -1.96 14.01
CA ASN A 146 23.39 -2.89 15.13
C ASN A 146 24.69 -3.71 14.93
N LEU A 147 25.56 -3.28 14.01
CA LEU A 147 26.84 -3.89 13.69
C LEU A 147 27.91 -2.79 13.78
N MET A 148 28.82 -2.91 14.73
CA MET A 148 29.86 -1.92 15.02
C MET A 148 31.20 -2.35 14.43
N ARG A 149 31.80 -1.51 13.58
CA ARG A 149 33.18 -1.62 13.13
C ARG A 149 34.11 -1.13 14.24
N ARG A 150 34.74 -2.04 14.98
CA ARG A 150 35.65 -1.70 16.09
C ARG A 150 36.93 -1.04 15.57
N ARG A 151 37.33 0.08 16.17
CA ARG A 151 38.47 0.90 15.71
C ARG A 151 39.83 0.19 15.86
N SER A 152 40.00 -0.61 16.92
CA SER A 152 41.30 -1.18 17.30
C SER A 152 41.78 -2.32 16.41
N ASP A 153 40.87 -3.11 15.82
CA ASP A 153 41.21 -4.29 15.00
C ASP A 153 40.35 -4.45 13.73
N GLY A 154 39.43 -3.52 13.45
CA GLY A 154 38.58 -3.53 12.25
C GLY A 154 37.49 -4.61 12.23
N LYS A 155 37.35 -5.43 13.28
CA LYS A 155 36.32 -6.47 13.34
C LYS A 155 34.93 -5.88 13.50
N ILE A 156 33.94 -6.61 13.00
CA ILE A 156 32.52 -6.36 13.29
C ILE A 156 32.20 -6.93 14.68
N VAL A 157 31.56 -6.10 15.50
CA VAL A 157 31.00 -6.45 16.82
C VAL A 157 29.48 -6.35 16.72
N LEU A 158 28.78 -7.41 17.10
CA LEU A 158 27.31 -7.49 17.08
C LEU A 158 26.74 -6.84 18.35
N ILE A 159 25.87 -5.84 18.19
CA ILE A 159 25.25 -5.11 19.30
C ILE A 159 23.71 -5.17 19.22
N ASP A 160 23.04 -4.77 20.30
CA ASP A 160 21.60 -4.47 20.33
C ASP A 160 20.65 -5.62 19.96
N PHE A 161 20.82 -6.74 20.68
CA PHE A 161 19.93 -7.90 20.69
C PHE A 161 18.45 -7.52 20.87
N GLY A 162 17.60 -8.12 20.03
CA GLY A 162 16.22 -7.68 19.86
C GLY A 162 15.30 -7.93 21.06
N ALA A 163 15.58 -8.92 21.91
CA ALA A 163 14.71 -9.29 23.04
C ALA A 163 14.61 -8.18 24.12
N VAL A 164 15.64 -7.33 24.24
CA VAL A 164 15.61 -6.05 24.97
C VAL A 164 14.35 -5.22 24.64
N LYS A 165 13.92 -5.25 23.37
CA LYS A 165 12.81 -4.45 22.83
C LYS A 165 11.45 -5.09 23.11
N GLU A 166 11.42 -6.35 23.54
CA GLU A 166 10.19 -7.03 23.95
C GLU A 166 9.67 -6.44 25.27
N ILE A 167 10.55 -6.17 26.24
CA ILE A 167 10.27 -5.53 27.53
C ILE A 167 9.53 -4.20 27.35
N GLY A 168 10.10 -3.30 26.54
CA GLY A 168 9.50 -1.99 26.26
C GLY A 168 8.24 -2.02 25.39
N SER A 169 7.83 -3.21 24.93
CA SER A 169 6.59 -3.41 24.17
C SER A 169 5.47 -4.08 24.98
N LEU A 170 5.71 -4.45 26.25
CA LEU A 170 4.71 -5.10 27.10
C LEU A 170 3.62 -4.11 27.54
N ALA A 171 2.37 -4.47 27.29
CA ALA A 171 1.21 -3.78 27.83
C ALA A 171 0.08 -4.78 28.13
N LEU A 172 -0.92 -4.36 28.91
CA LEU A 172 -2.17 -5.09 29.06
C LEU A 172 -3.02 -4.99 27.78
N ASN A 173 -3.63 -6.13 27.39
CA ASN A 173 -4.73 -6.12 26.44
C ASN A 173 -6.07 -5.82 27.15
N THR A 174 -7.15 -5.67 26.37
CA THR A 174 -8.52 -5.44 26.85
C THR A 174 -9.12 -6.57 27.69
N GLN A 175 -8.38 -7.65 27.93
CA GLN A 175 -8.77 -8.80 28.76
C GLN A 175 -7.91 -8.93 30.05
N GLY A 176 -7.08 -7.92 30.37
CA GLY A 176 -6.19 -7.95 31.52
C GLY A 176 -4.99 -8.90 31.37
N GLN A 177 -4.65 -9.31 30.14
CA GLN A 177 -3.47 -10.15 29.86
C GLN A 177 -2.31 -9.29 29.35
N VAL A 178 -1.14 -9.42 29.96
CA VAL A 178 0.10 -8.81 29.47
C VAL A 178 0.51 -9.46 28.13
N ARG A 179 0.76 -8.65 27.09
CA ARG A 179 1.24 -9.11 25.78
C ARG A 179 2.23 -8.10 25.18
N SER A 180 3.16 -8.59 24.35
CA SER A 180 3.96 -7.72 23.48
C SER A 180 3.07 -7.09 22.39
N THR A 181 3.08 -5.76 22.30
CA THR A 181 2.25 -4.97 21.38
C THR A 181 2.79 -4.92 19.95
N ILE A 182 4.11 -5.04 19.77
CA ILE A 182 4.83 -4.76 18.52
C ILE A 182 5.47 -6.05 17.97
N ALA A 183 6.16 -5.99 16.82
CA ALA A 183 7.00 -7.07 16.31
C ALA A 183 8.43 -6.53 16.17
N ILE A 184 9.42 -7.33 16.54
CA ILE A 184 10.81 -6.88 16.72
C ILE A 184 11.56 -6.98 15.39
N GLY A 185 12.36 -5.95 15.07
CA GLY A 185 13.14 -5.83 13.85
C GLY A 185 12.95 -4.48 13.16
N THR A 186 13.67 -4.26 12.06
CA THR A 186 13.67 -2.98 11.32
C THR A 186 13.15 -3.17 9.89
N ALA A 187 12.26 -2.28 9.46
CA ALA A 187 11.64 -2.33 8.13
C ALA A 187 12.68 -2.36 7.01
N GLY A 188 12.56 -3.31 6.08
CA GLY A 188 13.53 -3.57 5.01
C GLY A 188 14.57 -4.65 5.32
N TYR A 189 14.82 -4.97 6.60
CA TYR A 189 15.65 -6.11 7.02
C TYR A 189 14.81 -7.21 7.70
N MET A 190 13.62 -6.88 8.21
CA MET A 190 12.67 -7.80 8.83
C MET A 190 11.94 -8.67 7.77
N PRO A 191 12.08 -10.01 7.80
CA PRO A 191 11.31 -10.92 6.94
C PRO A 191 9.88 -11.16 7.45
N SER A 192 9.05 -11.79 6.61
CA SER A 192 7.61 -11.96 6.84
C SER A 192 7.27 -12.84 8.05
N GLU A 193 8.00 -13.93 8.30
CA GLU A 193 7.74 -14.79 9.47
C GLU A 193 8.05 -14.07 10.80
N GLN A 194 9.10 -13.24 10.82
CA GLN A 194 9.43 -12.39 11.96
C GLN A 194 8.41 -11.25 12.16
N ALA A 195 7.91 -10.63 11.08
CA ALA A 195 6.83 -9.65 11.14
C ALA A 195 5.53 -10.22 11.74
N ASN A 196 5.29 -11.51 11.49
CA ASN A 196 4.19 -12.31 12.06
C ASN A 196 4.46 -12.82 13.50
N ARG A 197 5.60 -12.47 14.11
CA ARG A 197 6.08 -12.93 15.43
C ARG A 197 6.45 -14.42 15.54
N ASP A 198 6.80 -15.05 14.43
CA ASP A 198 7.40 -16.39 14.39
C ASP A 198 8.83 -16.32 13.81
N PRO A 199 9.76 -15.60 14.48
CA PRO A 199 11.14 -15.48 14.02
C PRO A 199 11.88 -16.81 14.15
N LYS A 200 12.84 -17.03 13.26
CA LYS A 200 13.67 -18.24 13.17
C LYS A 200 15.13 -17.85 12.99
N LEU A 201 16.05 -18.81 13.11
CA LEU A 201 17.47 -18.57 12.82
C LEU A 201 17.64 -18.05 11.36
N CYS A 202 16.87 -18.58 10.41
CA CYS A 202 16.83 -18.09 9.03
C CYS A 202 16.16 -16.71 8.83
N SER A 203 15.61 -16.08 9.88
CA SER A 203 15.14 -14.70 9.84
C SER A 203 16.30 -13.71 9.89
N ASP A 204 17.29 -13.95 10.76
CA ASP A 204 18.50 -13.14 10.80
C ASP A 204 19.35 -13.33 9.52
N ILE A 205 19.33 -14.52 8.91
CA ILE A 205 20.00 -14.78 7.62
C ILE A 205 19.42 -13.93 6.48
N TYR A 206 18.10 -13.74 6.46
CA TYR A 206 17.46 -12.81 5.52
C TYR A 206 18.00 -11.39 5.70
N ALA A 207 18.06 -10.90 6.94
CA ALA A 207 18.58 -9.58 7.25
C ALA A 207 20.06 -9.40 6.82
N VAL A 208 20.92 -10.41 7.05
CA VAL A 208 22.31 -10.39 6.56
C VAL A 208 22.37 -10.39 5.02
N GLY A 209 21.49 -11.15 4.35
CA GLY A 209 21.37 -11.13 2.89
C GLY A 209 20.97 -9.75 2.35
N MET A 210 20.02 -9.08 3.00
CA MET A 210 19.61 -7.71 2.65
C MET A 210 20.76 -6.70 2.82
N ILE A 211 21.61 -6.85 3.85
CA ILE A 211 22.82 -6.02 4.02
C ILE A 211 23.81 -6.23 2.86
N GLY A 212 24.04 -7.48 2.43
CA GLY A 212 24.92 -7.77 1.28
C GLY A 212 24.38 -7.19 -0.03
N ILE A 213 23.07 -7.26 -0.25
CA ILE A 213 22.42 -6.72 -1.45
C ILE A 213 22.40 -5.18 -1.44
N GLN A 214 22.18 -4.55 -0.29
CA GLN A 214 22.38 -3.11 -0.11
C GLN A 214 23.82 -2.71 -0.48
N ALA A 215 24.82 -3.45 0.02
CA ALA A 215 26.24 -3.16 -0.24
C ALA A 215 26.61 -3.27 -1.73
N LEU A 216 26.11 -4.27 -2.45
CA LEU A 216 26.34 -4.40 -3.90
C LEU A 216 25.62 -3.33 -4.72
N THR A 217 24.37 -3.03 -4.40
CA THR A 217 23.50 -2.17 -5.23
C THR A 217 23.65 -0.68 -4.91
N GLY A 218 24.09 -0.33 -3.71
CA GLY A 218 24.04 1.02 -3.16
C GLY A 218 22.63 1.52 -2.86
N LEU A 219 21.62 0.63 -2.92
CA LEU A 219 20.21 0.96 -2.70
C LEU A 219 19.80 0.59 -1.28
N MET A 220 19.02 1.47 -0.64
CA MET A 220 18.36 1.15 0.62
C MET A 220 17.33 0.04 0.40
N PRO A 221 17.08 -0.88 1.36
CA PRO A 221 16.16 -2.00 1.17
C PRO A 221 14.74 -1.62 0.70
N GLN A 222 14.26 -0.42 1.05
CA GLN A 222 12.95 0.10 0.65
C GLN A 222 12.88 0.57 -0.82
N GLN A 223 14.02 0.61 -1.52
CA GLN A 223 14.15 0.95 -2.94
C GLN A 223 14.30 -0.30 -3.83
N LEU A 224 14.52 -1.47 -3.23
CA LEU A 224 14.63 -2.74 -3.96
C LEU A 224 13.24 -3.26 -4.31
N LEU A 225 13.06 -3.71 -5.56
CA LEU A 225 11.80 -4.28 -6.01
C LEU A 225 11.61 -5.72 -5.52
N MET A 226 10.36 -6.14 -5.40
CA MET A 226 9.97 -7.53 -5.20
C MET A 226 9.09 -7.99 -6.35
N ASP A 227 9.16 -9.26 -6.70
CA ASP A 227 8.28 -9.89 -7.67
C ASP A 227 6.87 -9.99 -7.08
N ASN A 228 5.90 -9.40 -7.78
CA ASN A 228 4.53 -9.28 -7.29
C ASN A 228 3.75 -10.61 -7.25
N THR A 229 4.30 -11.69 -7.82
CA THR A 229 3.66 -13.02 -7.87
C THR A 229 4.19 -13.95 -6.77
N THR A 230 5.49 -13.87 -6.49
CA THR A 230 6.23 -14.81 -5.63
C THR A 230 6.70 -14.19 -4.31
N GLY A 231 6.75 -12.86 -4.21
CA GLY A 231 7.33 -12.14 -3.07
C GLY A 231 8.87 -12.13 -3.05
N GLU A 232 9.51 -12.68 -4.08
CA GLU A 232 10.96 -12.79 -4.19
C GLU A 232 11.64 -11.45 -4.51
N LEU A 233 12.83 -11.20 -3.97
CA LEU A 233 13.52 -9.93 -4.15
C LEU A 233 14.16 -9.80 -5.55
N ILE A 234 13.72 -8.84 -6.35
CA ILE A 234 14.30 -8.51 -7.65
C ILE A 234 15.48 -7.56 -7.44
N TRP A 235 16.67 -8.12 -7.24
CA TRP A 235 17.88 -7.34 -6.97
C TRP A 235 18.98 -7.47 -8.05
N ARG A 236 19.07 -8.60 -8.76
CA ARG A 236 20.13 -8.87 -9.77
C ARG A 236 20.12 -7.86 -10.93
N ASN A 237 18.98 -7.23 -11.20
CA ASN A 237 18.85 -6.24 -12.29
C ASN A 237 19.61 -4.93 -12.01
N TYR A 238 20.06 -4.67 -10.77
CA TYR A 238 20.75 -3.43 -10.40
C TYR A 238 22.28 -3.53 -10.40
N VAL A 239 22.84 -4.75 -10.43
CA VAL A 239 24.28 -4.99 -10.24
C VAL A 239 24.72 -6.31 -10.89
N GLN A 240 25.86 -6.30 -11.58
CA GLN A 240 26.48 -7.50 -12.13
C GLN A 240 27.52 -8.05 -11.13
N VAL A 241 27.37 -9.34 -10.77
CA VAL A 241 28.25 -10.12 -9.89
C VAL A 241 28.29 -11.57 -10.38
N SER A 242 29.18 -12.40 -9.84
CA SER A 242 29.22 -13.82 -10.20
C SER A 242 27.93 -14.55 -9.80
N ASP A 243 27.51 -15.53 -10.61
CA ASP A 243 26.38 -16.40 -10.28
C ASP A 243 26.55 -17.13 -8.94
N LYS A 244 27.79 -17.36 -8.52
CA LYS A 244 28.12 -17.97 -7.23
C LYS A 244 27.64 -17.10 -6.07
N LEU A 245 28.07 -15.83 -5.99
CA LEU A 245 27.58 -14.92 -4.95
C LEU A 245 26.10 -14.61 -5.14
N ALA A 246 25.65 -14.43 -6.39
CA ALA A 246 24.26 -14.11 -6.68
C ALA A 246 23.30 -15.21 -6.20
N ASN A 247 23.65 -16.49 -6.39
CA ASN A 247 22.86 -17.62 -5.89
C ASN A 247 22.83 -17.65 -4.36
N ILE A 248 23.97 -17.45 -3.68
CA ILE A 248 24.02 -17.41 -2.21
C ILE A 248 23.14 -16.30 -1.65
N LEU A 249 23.29 -15.06 -2.14
CA LEU A 249 22.47 -13.94 -1.71
C LEU A 249 20.97 -14.15 -2.02
N THR A 250 20.64 -14.71 -3.18
CA THR A 250 19.24 -15.06 -3.52
C THR A 250 18.68 -16.11 -2.55
N THR A 251 19.46 -17.12 -2.17
CA THR A 251 19.07 -18.12 -1.17
C THR A 251 18.89 -17.49 0.21
N MET A 252 19.77 -16.57 0.63
CA MET A 252 19.63 -15.87 1.91
C MET A 252 18.32 -15.07 2.01
N VAL A 253 17.86 -14.45 0.90
CA VAL A 253 16.68 -13.56 0.89
C VAL A 253 15.39 -14.16 0.32
N ARG A 254 15.30 -15.49 0.16
CA ARG A 254 14.06 -16.15 -0.29
C ARG A 254 12.86 -15.74 0.56
N TYR A 255 11.70 -15.53 -0.07
CA TYR A 255 10.48 -15.15 0.62
C TYR A 255 10.08 -16.22 1.63
N HIS A 256 9.98 -17.48 1.18
CA HIS A 256 9.64 -18.61 2.06
C HIS A 256 10.85 -19.05 2.89
N PHE A 257 10.77 -18.91 4.22
CA PHE A 257 11.89 -19.15 5.15
C PHE A 257 12.51 -20.55 5.06
N SER A 258 11.74 -21.57 4.67
CA SER A 258 12.23 -22.95 4.48
C SER A 258 13.10 -23.15 3.23
N GLN A 259 13.22 -22.14 2.37
CA GLN A 259 14.07 -22.14 1.17
C GLN A 259 15.38 -21.36 1.37
N ARG A 260 15.58 -20.76 2.54
CA ARG A 260 16.83 -20.09 2.95
C ARG A 260 17.79 -21.10 3.56
N TYR A 261 19.04 -20.69 3.77
CA TYR A 261 19.92 -21.37 4.72
C TYR A 261 19.30 -21.30 6.13
N GLN A 262 19.22 -22.42 6.83
CA GLN A 262 18.55 -22.52 8.13
C GLN A 262 19.41 -22.04 9.30
N SER A 263 20.72 -21.85 9.10
CA SER A 263 21.64 -21.30 10.11
C SER A 263 22.72 -20.39 9.52
N ALA A 264 23.40 -19.61 10.37
CA ALA A 264 24.51 -18.75 9.96
C ALA A 264 25.75 -19.56 9.58
N SER A 265 25.99 -20.69 10.24
CA SER A 265 27.04 -21.65 9.88
C SER A 265 26.88 -22.18 8.46
N GLU A 266 25.65 -22.47 8.05
CA GLU A 266 25.30 -22.99 6.72
C GLU A 266 25.48 -21.92 5.62
N ALA A 267 25.00 -20.70 5.86
CA ALA A 267 25.24 -19.57 4.96
C ALA A 267 26.74 -19.23 4.85
N LEU A 268 27.48 -19.27 5.96
CA LEU A 268 28.93 -19.05 6.00
C LEU A 268 29.68 -20.16 5.24
N GLN A 269 29.26 -21.42 5.37
CA GLN A 269 29.85 -22.53 4.62
C GLN A 269 29.65 -22.36 3.11
N ALA A 270 28.46 -21.96 2.66
CA ALA A 270 28.19 -21.68 1.26
C ALA A 270 29.05 -20.53 0.72
N LEU A 271 29.24 -19.46 1.52
CA LEU A 271 30.05 -18.30 1.18
C LEU A 271 31.56 -18.61 1.15
N ASN A 272 32.05 -19.40 2.10
CA ASN A 272 33.45 -19.84 2.13
C ASN A 272 33.79 -20.78 0.96
N ALA A 273 32.82 -21.54 0.44
CA ALA A 273 33.00 -22.39 -0.74
C ALA A 273 33.19 -21.61 -2.05
N ILE A 274 32.91 -20.30 -2.09
CA ILE A 274 33.15 -19.45 -3.27
C ILE A 274 34.45 -18.63 -3.18
N THR A 275 35.06 -18.54 -1.99
CA THR A 275 36.38 -17.94 -1.79
C THR A 275 37.48 -18.95 -2.14
N PRO A 276 38.35 -18.69 -3.14
CA PRO A 276 39.44 -19.61 -3.48
C PRO A 276 40.41 -19.71 -2.30
N HIS A 277 40.55 -20.92 -1.75
CA HIS A 277 41.46 -21.17 -0.63
C HIS A 277 42.92 -20.91 -1.04
N SER A 278 43.53 -19.87 -0.49
CA SER A 278 44.98 -19.67 -0.52
C SER A 278 45.67 -20.66 0.42
N GLN A 279 45.69 -21.95 0.05
CA GLN A 279 46.52 -22.92 0.77
C GLN A 279 48.00 -22.61 0.53
N PRO A 280 48.83 -22.56 1.60
CA PRO A 280 50.28 -22.53 1.45
C PRO A 280 50.75 -23.93 1.01
N HIS A 281 50.82 -24.17 -0.30
CA HIS A 281 51.35 -25.41 -0.87
C HIS A 281 52.87 -25.53 -0.68
N SER A 282 53.28 -25.86 0.55
CA SER A 282 54.65 -26.22 0.90
C SER A 282 54.94 -27.68 0.55
N GLN A 283 55.22 -27.97 -0.73
CA GLN A 283 55.89 -29.21 -1.15
C GLN A 283 57.03 -28.93 -2.14
N PRO A 284 58.07 -29.78 -2.17
CA PRO A 284 59.39 -29.37 -2.63
C PRO A 284 59.56 -29.39 -4.16
N PHE A 285 60.49 -28.57 -4.63
CA PHE A 285 61.02 -28.62 -5.99
C PHE A 285 61.64 -30.01 -6.26
N VAL A 286 61.11 -30.73 -7.25
CA VAL A 286 61.78 -31.88 -7.87
C VAL A 286 62.18 -31.47 -9.28
N SER A 287 63.48 -31.51 -9.58
CA SER A 287 64.02 -30.99 -10.84
C SER A 287 64.20 -32.11 -11.87
N SER A 288 63.67 -31.91 -13.07
CA SER A 288 64.01 -32.71 -14.26
C SER A 288 63.87 -31.87 -15.53
N THR A 289 65.00 -31.38 -16.03
CA THR A 289 65.51 -31.52 -17.43
C THR A 289 64.50 -31.52 -18.60
N LEU A 290 64.73 -30.85 -19.73
CA LEU A 290 66.02 -30.56 -20.40
C LEU A 290 65.87 -29.52 -21.56
N THR A 291 66.94 -28.78 -21.90
CA THR A 291 67.19 -28.00 -23.17
C THR A 291 66.18 -26.88 -23.57
N ALA A 292 66.53 -25.60 -23.82
CA ALA A 292 67.64 -24.91 -24.53
C ALA A 292 67.53 -24.96 -26.08
N ILE A 293 67.89 -23.96 -26.90
CA ILE A 293 68.34 -22.54 -26.77
C ILE A 293 68.08 -21.85 -28.17
N VAL A 294 68.41 -20.56 -28.39
CA VAL A 294 68.27 -19.75 -29.66
C VAL A 294 66.84 -19.24 -29.92
N SER A 295 66.52 -17.98 -30.24
CA SER A 295 67.14 -16.63 -30.14
C SER A 295 66.01 -15.57 -30.33
N GLN A 296 66.13 -14.24 -30.52
CA GLN A 296 67.24 -13.26 -30.67
C GLN A 296 66.75 -11.84 -30.24
N ILE A 297 67.45 -10.76 -30.59
CA ILE A 297 67.00 -9.35 -30.46
C ILE A 297 67.48 -8.54 -31.71
N PRO A 298 66.81 -7.44 -32.11
CA PRO A 298 67.25 -6.12 -31.64
C PRO A 298 66.12 -5.12 -31.29
N LYS A 299 66.53 -3.99 -30.68
CA LYS A 299 65.75 -2.77 -30.35
C LYS A 299 65.88 -1.76 -31.54
N PRO A 300 65.62 -0.42 -31.46
CA PRO A 300 65.20 0.49 -30.38
C PRO A 300 63.88 1.23 -30.76
N LEU A 301 63.52 2.50 -30.47
CA LEU A 301 64.21 3.71 -29.97
C LEU A 301 63.22 4.61 -29.20
N LEU A 302 63.62 5.85 -28.88
CA LEU A 302 62.90 6.89 -28.13
C LEU A 302 62.75 8.15 -28.97
N TRP A 303 61.80 9.01 -28.57
CA TRP A 303 61.68 10.49 -28.63
C TRP A 303 60.16 10.82 -28.67
N GLY A 304 59.64 11.97 -28.26
CA GLY A 304 60.26 13.14 -27.64
C GLY A 304 59.46 14.43 -27.93
N SER A 305 58.76 14.96 -26.93
CA SER A 305 58.31 16.37 -26.80
C SER A 305 57.24 16.98 -27.75
N LEU A 306 56.11 17.37 -27.15
CA LEU A 306 55.45 18.71 -27.18
C LEU A 306 54.91 19.38 -28.47
N ILE A 307 53.72 20.00 -28.30
CA ILE A 307 53.12 21.14 -29.03
C ILE A 307 52.57 20.86 -30.46
N GLY A 308 51.36 21.38 -30.76
CA GLY A 308 50.83 21.47 -32.13
C GLY A 308 49.33 21.78 -32.23
N LEU A 309 48.97 23.03 -32.62
CA LEU A 309 47.59 23.51 -32.80
C LEU A 309 46.94 23.06 -34.13
N GLY A 310 45.64 22.72 -34.06
CA GLY A 310 44.61 23.24 -34.98
C GLY A 310 44.25 22.45 -36.25
N GLY A 311 42.95 22.39 -36.57
CA GLY A 311 42.46 21.92 -37.88
C GLY A 311 41.00 21.41 -37.90
N LEU A 312 40.13 22.18 -38.57
CA LEU A 312 38.79 21.90 -39.12
C LEU A 312 38.45 20.42 -39.48
N GLY A 313 37.18 19.96 -39.49
CA GLY A 313 35.86 20.56 -39.26
C GLY A 313 34.75 19.51 -39.55
N ILE A 314 33.52 19.61 -39.02
CA ILE A 314 32.26 20.06 -39.66
C ILE A 314 31.13 19.55 -38.71
N GLY A 315 30.01 20.21 -38.42
CA GLY A 315 29.53 21.56 -38.75
C GLY A 315 28.07 21.73 -38.29
N VAL A 316 27.66 22.93 -37.85
CA VAL A 316 26.27 23.23 -37.43
C VAL A 316 25.86 24.61 -37.93
N ILE A 317 24.79 24.68 -38.73
CA ILE A 317 24.15 25.88 -39.30
C ILE A 317 22.66 25.53 -39.51
N SER A 318 21.66 26.38 -39.27
CA SER A 318 21.48 27.53 -38.38
C SER A 318 19.96 27.79 -38.28
N ILE A 319 19.47 28.27 -37.15
CA ILE A 319 18.08 28.76 -37.04
C ILE A 319 18.06 30.27 -37.30
N VAL A 320 17.16 30.73 -38.18
CA VAL A 320 16.94 32.15 -38.52
C VAL A 320 15.44 32.45 -38.45
N ALA A 321 15.08 33.65 -38.00
CA ALA A 321 13.70 34.03 -37.67
C ALA A 321 13.09 35.08 -38.62
N LEU A 322 11.76 34.99 -38.78
CA LEU A 322 10.75 36.00 -39.16
C LEU A 322 11.15 37.25 -40.00
N LEU A 323 10.37 37.56 -41.06
CA LEU A 323 9.32 38.61 -41.01
C LEU A 323 8.53 38.85 -42.33
N SER A 324 7.18 38.84 -42.22
CA SER A 324 6.14 39.64 -42.92
C SER A 324 6.21 40.05 -44.42
N ARG A 325 5.12 39.82 -45.18
CA ARG A 325 4.21 40.85 -45.77
C ARG A 325 3.02 40.27 -46.58
N SER A 326 2.06 41.13 -46.97
CA SER A 326 0.80 40.89 -47.74
C SER A 326 0.76 41.86 -48.96
N PRO A 327 -0.31 42.07 -49.79
CA PRO A 327 -1.69 41.50 -49.78
C PRO A 327 -2.45 41.24 -51.14
N SER A 328 -3.63 40.61 -51.08
CA SER A 328 -4.86 40.87 -51.90
C SER A 328 -5.02 40.23 -53.33
N PRO A 329 -6.10 40.48 -54.13
CA PRO A 329 -7.13 39.49 -54.60
C PRO A 329 -7.16 39.38 -56.17
N PRO A 330 -8.25 39.05 -56.97
CA PRO A 330 -9.68 38.67 -56.78
C PRO A 330 -10.05 37.37 -57.61
N PRO A 331 -11.25 37.09 -58.24
CA PRO A 331 -12.61 37.67 -58.18
C PRO A 331 -13.86 36.72 -58.11
N VAL A 332 -14.92 37.23 -57.46
CA VAL A 332 -16.36 37.34 -57.86
C VAL A 332 -17.16 36.17 -58.50
N THR A 333 -18.28 35.81 -57.85
CA THR A 333 -19.68 35.80 -58.37
C THR A 333 -20.64 35.53 -57.18
N THR A 334 -21.48 36.47 -56.72
CA THR A 334 -22.91 36.72 -57.09
C THR A 334 -23.79 35.46 -57.09
N SER A 335 -24.96 35.40 -56.41
CA SER A 335 -25.99 36.46 -56.29
C SER A 335 -26.78 36.44 -54.95
N THR A 336 -27.76 37.35 -54.80
CA THR A 336 -28.44 37.77 -53.55
C THR A 336 -29.95 37.37 -53.52
N PRO A 337 -30.76 37.69 -52.48
CA PRO A 337 -31.87 36.83 -52.04
C PRO A 337 -33.29 37.32 -52.43
N SER A 338 -34.33 36.67 -51.91
CA SER A 338 -35.67 37.27 -51.73
C SER A 338 -36.42 36.69 -50.52
N LEU A 339 -37.03 37.59 -49.74
CA LEU A 339 -38.02 37.32 -48.69
C LEU A 339 -39.40 37.72 -49.22
N ILE A 340 -40.40 36.83 -49.18
CA ILE A 340 -41.82 37.19 -49.07
C ILE A 340 -42.49 36.15 -48.15
N ALA A 341 -43.45 36.58 -47.32
CA ALA A 341 -44.24 35.72 -46.45
C ALA A 341 -45.73 35.77 -46.84
N SER A 342 -46.41 34.63 -46.78
CA SER A 342 -47.88 34.58 -46.76
C SER A 342 -48.41 33.27 -46.17
N SER A 343 -49.38 33.44 -45.26
CA SER A 343 -50.42 32.46 -44.89
C SER A 343 -51.78 33.08 -45.33
N PRO A 344 -52.99 32.53 -45.08
CA PRO A 344 -53.34 31.29 -44.37
C PRO A 344 -54.49 30.43 -45.01
N THR A 345 -54.78 29.26 -44.40
CA THR A 345 -56.13 28.58 -44.34
C THR A 345 -56.82 28.09 -45.65
N PRO A 346 -57.92 27.29 -45.57
CA PRO A 346 -58.23 26.15 -44.69
C PRO A 346 -58.85 24.92 -45.46
N ALA A 347 -59.37 23.93 -44.70
CA ALA A 347 -60.42 22.96 -45.09
C ALA A 347 -59.99 21.75 -46.00
N ASP A 348 -60.59 20.55 -45.95
CA ASP A 348 -61.59 20.03 -44.98
C ASP A 348 -61.65 18.47 -44.85
N THR A 349 -62.37 18.00 -43.82
CA THR A 349 -63.09 16.71 -43.69
C THR A 349 -62.42 15.33 -43.93
N SER A 350 -62.15 14.65 -42.81
CA SER A 350 -62.75 13.34 -42.42
C SER A 350 -62.30 11.98 -43.00
N THR A 351 -62.16 11.01 -42.06
CA THR A 351 -62.23 9.53 -42.22
C THR A 351 -61.15 8.84 -43.08
N THR A 352 -60.70 7.61 -42.80
CA THR A 352 -61.15 6.57 -41.83
C THR A 352 -60.02 6.12 -40.88
N ALA A 353 -60.35 5.30 -39.87
CA ALA A 353 -59.37 4.69 -38.98
C ALA A 353 -58.65 3.50 -39.64
N SER A 354 -57.33 3.45 -39.47
CA SER A 354 -56.54 2.22 -39.59
C SER A 354 -55.45 2.24 -38.52
N THR A 355 -55.38 1.19 -37.69
CA THR A 355 -54.47 1.11 -36.56
C THR A 355 -53.06 0.69 -37.00
N SER A 356 -52.11 1.61 -36.92
CA SER A 356 -50.67 1.33 -36.96
C SER A 356 -50.03 1.82 -35.66
N PRO A 357 -49.21 1.00 -34.95
CA PRO A 357 -48.55 1.42 -33.72
C PRO A 357 -47.31 2.28 -34.03
N THR A 358 -47.53 3.52 -34.46
CA THR A 358 -46.43 4.40 -34.87
C THR A 358 -45.72 5.04 -33.68
N SER A 359 -44.46 4.65 -33.46
CA SER A 359 -43.42 5.43 -32.76
C SER A 359 -43.73 5.95 -31.34
N SER A 360 -43.80 5.05 -30.35
CA SER A 360 -43.55 5.39 -28.94
C SER A 360 -42.14 5.03 -28.46
N GLU A 361 -41.43 4.15 -29.18
CA GLU A 361 -40.19 3.49 -28.73
C GLU A 361 -38.97 4.42 -28.62
N ASN A 362 -38.92 5.51 -29.40
CA ASN A 362 -37.73 6.37 -29.51
C ASN A 362 -37.70 7.58 -28.56
N VAL A 363 -38.76 7.85 -27.78
CA VAL A 363 -38.88 9.11 -27.00
C VAL A 363 -37.80 9.25 -25.92
N TYR A 364 -37.30 8.13 -25.38
CA TYR A 364 -36.36 8.14 -24.26
C TYR A 364 -34.89 7.97 -24.64
N PHE A 365 -34.55 7.54 -25.85
CA PHE A 365 -33.15 7.31 -26.23
C PHE A 365 -32.35 8.62 -26.28
N ALA A 366 -31.40 8.76 -25.35
CA ALA A 366 -30.49 9.89 -25.28
C ALA A 366 -29.34 9.76 -26.28
N ILE A 367 -28.81 8.53 -26.35
CA ILE A 367 -27.64 8.12 -27.10
C ILE A 367 -27.95 6.68 -27.56
N GLN A 368 -27.93 6.44 -28.86
CA GLN A 368 -28.35 5.17 -29.45
C GLN A 368 -27.46 4.00 -29.02
N ALA A 369 -28.05 2.80 -29.00
CA ALA A 369 -27.36 1.57 -28.59
C ALA A 369 -26.32 1.15 -29.64
N GLN A 370 -25.04 1.44 -29.37
CA GLN A 370 -23.95 1.30 -30.36
C GLN A 370 -22.61 0.82 -29.78
N PHE A 371 -22.43 0.90 -28.46
CA PHE A 371 -21.18 0.58 -27.78
C PHE A 371 -21.11 -0.90 -27.38
N ASP A 372 -19.88 -1.39 -27.14
CA ASP A 372 -19.64 -2.79 -26.71
C ASP A 372 -19.84 -2.97 -25.19
N SER A 373 -19.73 -1.86 -24.44
CA SER A 373 -20.05 -1.74 -23.01
C SER A 373 -20.05 -0.26 -22.62
N VAL A 374 -20.86 0.17 -21.65
CA VAL A 374 -20.86 1.55 -21.13
C VAL A 374 -20.87 1.64 -19.60
N GLY A 375 -20.42 2.79 -19.09
CA GLY A 375 -20.42 3.13 -17.66
C GLY A 375 -21.67 3.88 -17.20
N SER A 376 -21.49 4.79 -16.24
CA SER A 376 -22.57 5.65 -15.72
C SER A 376 -22.06 7.07 -15.54
N PHE A 377 -22.83 8.06 -16.00
CA PHE A 377 -22.40 9.46 -16.03
C PHE A 377 -21.94 9.96 -14.65
N SER A 378 -20.73 10.52 -14.62
CA SER A 378 -20.02 10.98 -13.44
C SER A 378 -19.19 12.20 -13.82
N GLU A 379 -19.57 13.36 -13.29
CA GLU A 379 -19.04 14.68 -13.62
C GLU A 379 -19.15 15.07 -15.11
N GLY A 380 -20.28 14.73 -15.74
CA GLY A 380 -20.58 15.07 -17.13
C GLY A 380 -19.98 14.15 -18.21
N LEU A 381 -19.16 13.17 -17.82
CA LEU A 381 -18.60 12.14 -18.72
C LEU A 381 -19.05 10.74 -18.29
N ALA A 382 -19.06 9.80 -19.24
CA ALA A 382 -19.24 8.37 -18.95
C ALA A 382 -18.27 7.51 -19.76
N GLU A 383 -17.87 6.37 -19.20
CA GLU A 383 -17.01 5.39 -19.87
C GLU A 383 -17.76 4.72 -21.03
N VAL A 384 -17.06 4.47 -22.15
CA VAL A 384 -17.58 3.66 -23.26
C VAL A 384 -16.50 2.74 -23.82
N LYS A 385 -16.92 1.59 -24.32
CA LYS A 385 -16.06 0.61 -24.98
C LYS A 385 -16.40 0.49 -26.47
N VAL A 386 -15.37 0.54 -27.31
CA VAL A 386 -15.43 0.41 -28.78
C VAL A 386 -14.22 -0.40 -29.23
N ASP A 387 -14.43 -1.42 -30.07
CA ASP A 387 -13.39 -2.29 -30.65
C ASP A 387 -12.44 -2.85 -29.57
N GLY A 388 -13.00 -3.18 -28.42
CA GLY A 388 -12.27 -3.72 -27.26
C GLY A 388 -11.55 -2.69 -26.39
N LYS A 389 -11.43 -1.41 -26.79
CA LYS A 389 -10.77 -0.34 -26.03
C LYS A 389 -11.77 0.61 -25.35
N TRP A 390 -11.35 1.19 -24.23
CA TRP A 390 -12.12 2.17 -23.47
C TRP A 390 -11.76 3.61 -23.79
N GLY A 391 -12.79 4.45 -23.88
CA GLY A 391 -12.74 5.91 -23.99
C GLY A 391 -13.89 6.54 -23.19
N TYR A 392 -14.21 7.81 -23.45
CA TYR A 392 -15.27 8.54 -22.73
C TYR A 392 -16.12 9.40 -23.67
N ILE A 393 -17.41 9.52 -23.35
CA ILE A 393 -18.38 10.39 -24.04
C ILE A 393 -18.91 11.49 -23.12
N ASP A 394 -19.45 12.55 -23.73
CA ASP A 394 -20.34 13.52 -23.08
C ASP A 394 -21.83 13.14 -23.20
N LYS A 395 -22.70 13.94 -22.59
CA LYS A 395 -24.18 13.75 -22.57
C LYS A 395 -24.90 13.91 -23.91
N SER A 396 -24.19 14.28 -24.97
CA SER A 396 -24.68 14.26 -26.36
C SER A 396 -24.34 12.94 -27.08
N GLY A 397 -23.55 12.06 -26.47
CA GLY A 397 -23.04 10.83 -27.09
C GLY A 397 -21.72 11.02 -27.85
N LYS A 398 -21.18 12.25 -27.87
CA LYS A 398 -19.93 12.57 -28.56
C LYS A 398 -18.73 12.05 -27.75
N ILE A 399 -17.80 11.37 -28.42
CA ILE A 399 -16.52 10.96 -27.84
C ILE A 399 -15.68 12.21 -27.51
N VAL A 400 -15.32 12.33 -26.23
CA VAL A 400 -14.45 13.39 -25.69
C VAL A 400 -13.01 12.87 -25.56
N ILE A 401 -12.86 11.63 -25.10
CA ILE A 401 -11.57 10.95 -24.97
C ILE A 401 -11.63 9.69 -25.82
N GLN A 402 -10.75 9.59 -26.82
CA GLN A 402 -10.77 8.51 -27.81
C GLN A 402 -10.54 7.13 -27.16
N PRO A 403 -11.25 6.07 -27.62
CA PRO A 403 -11.01 4.69 -27.19
C PRO A 403 -9.55 4.26 -27.41
N GLN A 404 -8.82 4.08 -26.31
CA GLN A 404 -7.38 3.74 -26.35
C GLN A 404 -6.90 2.93 -25.13
N PHE A 405 -7.65 2.98 -24.02
CA PHE A 405 -7.29 2.32 -22.77
C PHE A 405 -7.79 0.87 -22.74
N ASP A 406 -7.13 0.02 -21.96
CA ASP A 406 -7.53 -1.39 -21.76
C ASP A 406 -8.49 -1.56 -20.57
N ASP A 407 -8.45 -0.64 -19.60
CA ASP A 407 -9.35 -0.57 -18.44
C ASP A 407 -9.39 0.87 -17.91
N VAL A 408 -10.51 1.29 -17.33
CA VAL A 408 -10.77 2.69 -16.89
C VAL A 408 -11.71 2.73 -15.67
N SER A 409 -11.87 3.91 -15.07
CA SER A 409 -12.91 4.16 -14.07
C SER A 409 -13.54 5.53 -14.25
N LYS A 410 -14.84 5.68 -14.00
CA LYS A 410 -15.55 6.98 -13.97
C LYS A 410 -14.77 8.10 -13.27
N PHE A 411 -14.94 9.32 -13.77
CA PHE A 411 -14.34 10.51 -13.18
C PHE A 411 -14.81 10.75 -11.74
N SER A 412 -13.86 11.07 -10.87
CA SER A 412 -14.06 11.45 -9.48
C SER A 412 -13.10 12.58 -9.10
N GLU A 413 -13.68 13.73 -8.77
CA GLU A 413 -13.01 14.99 -8.47
C GLU A 413 -12.07 15.52 -9.58
N GLY A 414 -12.49 15.39 -10.84
CA GLY A 414 -11.74 15.83 -12.02
C GLY A 414 -10.72 14.83 -12.59
N LEU A 415 -10.45 13.72 -11.91
CA LEU A 415 -9.52 12.66 -12.35
C LEU A 415 -10.21 11.31 -12.51
N ALA A 416 -9.73 10.51 -13.45
CA ALA A 416 -10.14 9.12 -13.66
C ALA A 416 -8.91 8.20 -13.68
N LYS A 417 -9.03 6.97 -13.17
CA LYS A 417 -7.97 5.97 -13.37
C LYS A 417 -8.03 5.45 -14.81
N ALA A 418 -6.87 5.21 -15.41
CA ALA A 418 -6.75 4.58 -16.72
C ALA A 418 -5.57 3.61 -16.80
N TRP A 419 -5.73 2.53 -17.57
CA TRP A 419 -4.76 1.47 -17.78
C TRP A 419 -4.50 1.21 -19.26
N ILE A 420 -3.28 0.80 -19.59
CA ILE A 420 -2.86 0.34 -20.92
C ILE A 420 -2.14 -0.99 -20.75
N ALA A 421 -2.43 -1.97 -21.59
CA ALA A 421 -1.82 -3.30 -21.51
C ALA A 421 -0.28 -3.22 -21.61
N GLY A 422 0.42 -3.95 -20.73
CA GLY A 422 1.87 -3.85 -20.59
C GLY A 422 2.38 -2.65 -19.77
N GLN A 423 1.49 -1.75 -19.34
CA GLN A 423 1.80 -0.65 -18.42
C GLN A 423 1.09 -0.85 -17.07
N ASN A 424 1.34 0.07 -16.14
CA ASN A 424 0.59 0.22 -14.90
C ASN A 424 -0.60 1.18 -15.08
N TRP A 425 -1.47 1.26 -14.07
CA TRP A 425 -2.47 2.31 -13.95
C TRP A 425 -1.84 3.66 -13.62
N GLY A 426 -2.35 4.71 -14.26
CA GLY A 426 -2.15 6.10 -13.89
C GLY A 426 -3.51 6.81 -13.73
N TYR A 427 -3.49 8.13 -13.60
CA TYR A 427 -4.71 8.95 -13.58
C TYR A 427 -4.70 9.98 -14.70
N ILE A 428 -5.81 10.07 -15.42
CA ILE A 428 -6.05 11.01 -16.52
C ILE A 428 -6.99 12.15 -16.11
N ASP A 429 -6.82 13.30 -16.76
CA ASP A 429 -7.80 14.39 -16.75
C ASP A 429 -8.92 14.19 -17.79
N LYS A 430 -9.86 15.13 -17.85
CA LYS A 430 -11.00 15.12 -18.80
C LYS A 430 -10.63 15.38 -20.27
N THR A 431 -9.36 15.57 -20.58
CA THR A 431 -8.82 15.60 -21.95
C THR A 431 -8.15 14.28 -22.33
N GLY A 432 -8.00 13.34 -21.38
CA GLY A 432 -7.34 12.05 -21.56
C GLY A 432 -5.84 12.05 -21.28
N ASN A 433 -5.28 13.18 -20.83
CA ASN A 433 -3.86 13.30 -20.52
C ASN A 433 -3.55 12.78 -19.11
N PHE A 434 -2.47 12.00 -18.96
CA PHE A 434 -2.04 11.49 -17.66
C PHE A 434 -1.47 12.62 -16.78
N VAL A 435 -2.20 12.98 -15.72
CA VAL A 435 -1.77 13.91 -14.67
C VAL A 435 -0.89 13.19 -13.65
N ILE A 436 -1.18 11.92 -13.38
CA ILE A 436 -0.35 11.05 -12.54
C ILE A 436 0.10 9.86 -13.41
N PRO A 437 1.41 9.68 -13.66
CA PRO A 437 1.93 8.62 -14.54
C PRO A 437 1.56 7.19 -14.13
N GLN A 438 1.73 6.28 -15.07
CA GLN A 438 1.47 4.85 -14.97
C GLN A 438 2.42 4.15 -13.98
N GLN A 439 2.06 4.11 -12.69
CA GLN A 439 2.92 3.56 -11.62
C GLN A 439 2.24 2.61 -10.63
N PHE A 440 0.91 2.46 -10.67
CA PHE A 440 0.17 1.57 -9.77
C PHE A 440 -0.25 0.29 -10.50
N THR A 441 -0.02 -0.90 -9.96
CA THR A 441 -0.56 -2.13 -10.58
C THR A 441 -2.09 -2.17 -10.48
N LYS A 442 -2.74 -3.14 -11.15
CA LYS A 442 -4.18 -3.35 -10.97
C LYS A 442 -4.53 -3.54 -9.49
N ASP A 443 -5.71 -3.02 -9.11
CA ASP A 443 -6.29 -2.92 -7.76
C ASP A 443 -5.50 -2.13 -6.71
N ASN A 444 -4.25 -1.72 -7.00
CA ASN A 444 -3.40 -0.98 -6.07
C ASN A 444 -3.71 0.54 -6.01
N ALA A 445 -4.75 1.03 -6.69
CA ALA A 445 -5.20 2.43 -6.61
C ALA A 445 -6.73 2.59 -6.69
N ASN A 446 -7.30 3.52 -5.92
CA ASN A 446 -8.73 3.84 -5.90
C ASN A 446 -9.05 5.19 -6.58
N ASN A 447 -10.32 5.53 -6.76
CA ASN A 447 -10.72 6.85 -7.24
C ASN A 447 -10.44 7.92 -6.18
N PHE A 448 -10.26 9.18 -6.58
CA PHE A 448 -10.11 10.29 -5.64
C PHE A 448 -11.39 10.51 -4.83
N SER A 449 -11.24 10.67 -3.53
CA SER A 449 -12.31 10.91 -2.57
C SER A 449 -11.85 11.88 -1.50
N GLU A 450 -12.49 13.04 -1.48
CA GLU A 450 -12.20 14.20 -0.64
C GLU A 450 -10.76 14.73 -0.72
N GLY A 451 -10.21 14.79 -1.94
CA GLY A 451 -8.86 15.27 -2.24
C GLY A 451 -7.75 14.20 -2.23
N LEU A 452 -8.02 13.00 -1.72
CA LEU A 452 -7.04 11.91 -1.59
C LEU A 452 -7.50 10.63 -2.30
N ALA A 453 -6.55 9.85 -2.82
CA ALA A 453 -6.80 8.50 -3.32
C ALA A 453 -5.92 7.49 -2.58
N ARG A 454 -6.46 6.28 -2.31
CA ARG A 454 -5.65 5.16 -1.85
C ARG A 454 -4.62 4.79 -2.91
N ALA A 455 -3.37 4.63 -2.50
CA ALA A 455 -2.31 4.06 -3.33
C ALA A 455 -1.52 3.00 -2.54
N CYS A 456 -1.33 1.83 -3.14
CA CYS A 456 -0.74 0.65 -2.53
C CYS A 456 0.42 0.12 -3.39
N VAL A 457 1.49 -0.35 -2.74
CA VAL A 457 2.70 -0.90 -3.36
C VAL A 457 3.27 -1.98 -2.44
N VAL A 458 3.55 -3.18 -2.97
CA VAL A 458 4.13 -4.33 -2.25
C VAL A 458 3.46 -4.55 -0.88
N SER A 459 2.17 -4.91 -0.89
CA SER A 459 1.30 -5.11 0.29
C SER A 459 1.07 -3.91 1.22
N THR A 460 1.69 -2.75 0.98
CA THR A 460 1.58 -1.55 1.82
C THR A 460 0.80 -0.42 1.14
N CYS A 461 -0.20 0.12 1.82
CA CYS A 461 -1.05 1.21 1.38
C CYS A 461 -0.75 2.51 2.15
N GLY A 462 -0.84 3.62 1.42
CA GLY A 462 -0.88 5.00 1.87
C GLY A 462 -1.89 5.77 1.04
N PHE A 463 -1.83 7.11 1.07
CA PHE A 463 -2.73 7.97 0.32
C PHE A 463 -1.97 9.06 -0.43
N ILE A 464 -2.35 9.27 -1.69
CA ILE A 464 -1.78 10.27 -2.58
C ILE A 464 -2.74 11.45 -2.79
N ASP A 465 -2.18 12.62 -3.08
CA ASP A 465 -2.91 13.76 -3.63
C ASP A 465 -3.04 13.67 -5.17
N LYS A 466 -3.70 14.67 -5.76
CA LYS A 466 -3.96 14.78 -7.22
C LYS A 466 -2.72 15.05 -8.07
N THR A 467 -1.57 15.28 -7.45
CA THR A 467 -0.26 15.35 -8.14
C THR A 467 0.49 14.01 -8.07
N GLY A 468 -0.04 13.02 -7.34
CA GLY A 468 0.55 11.70 -7.16
C GLY A 468 1.53 11.59 -5.99
N ASN A 469 1.69 12.66 -5.20
CA ASN A 469 2.56 12.67 -4.02
C ASN A 469 1.86 12.04 -2.82
N PHE A 470 2.59 11.23 -2.02
CA PHE A 470 2.05 10.63 -0.81
C PHE A 470 1.87 11.68 0.30
N VAL A 471 0.62 11.98 0.64
CA VAL A 471 0.24 12.81 1.79
C VAL A 471 0.25 11.98 3.08
N ILE A 472 -0.09 10.69 2.96
CA ILE A 472 -0.02 9.73 4.06
C ILE A 472 0.83 8.55 3.61
N GLU A 473 2.01 8.41 4.24
CA GLU A 473 3.00 7.40 3.87
C GLU A 473 2.52 5.94 3.96
N ARG A 474 3.11 5.09 3.13
CA ARG A 474 2.71 3.67 2.99
C ARG A 474 3.07 2.86 4.23
N LYS A 475 2.09 2.64 5.11
CA LYS A 475 2.29 1.95 6.41
C LYS A 475 1.18 0.96 6.81
N PHE A 476 0.14 0.79 6.00
CA PHE A 476 -1.03 -0.05 6.29
C PHE A 476 -1.10 -1.25 5.36
N THR A 477 -1.55 -2.42 5.81
CA THR A 477 -1.71 -3.64 4.97
C THR A 477 -3.02 -3.64 4.17
N GLY A 478 -3.56 -2.47 3.86
CA GLY A 478 -4.88 -2.27 3.25
C GLY A 478 -5.50 -0.94 3.69
N ALA A 479 -6.37 -0.38 2.84
CA ALA A 479 -7.14 0.83 3.14
C ALA A 479 -8.42 0.90 2.28
N GLY A 480 -9.41 1.66 2.74
CA GLY A 480 -10.55 2.13 1.95
C GLY A 480 -10.37 3.60 1.54
N ASP A 481 -11.48 4.24 1.18
CA ASP A 481 -11.51 5.64 0.75
C ASP A 481 -11.77 6.59 1.91
N PHE A 482 -11.35 7.85 1.79
CA PHE A 482 -11.79 8.90 2.71
C PHE A 482 -13.28 9.20 2.52
N LYS A 483 -14.07 9.07 3.59
CA LYS A 483 -15.47 9.49 3.67
C LYS A 483 -15.74 10.23 4.97
N GLU A 484 -16.40 11.36 4.83
CA GLU A 484 -16.67 12.38 5.85
C GLU A 484 -15.47 12.80 6.71
N GLY A 485 -14.28 12.87 6.10
CA GLY A 485 -13.01 13.21 6.75
C GLY A 485 -12.15 12.02 7.21
N LEU A 486 -12.67 10.79 7.19
CA LEU A 486 -12.03 9.60 7.76
C LEU A 486 -11.87 8.46 6.75
N ALA A 487 -10.77 7.69 6.83
CA ALA A 487 -10.55 6.50 5.99
C ALA A 487 -10.31 5.24 6.85
N PRO A 488 -10.90 4.08 6.50
CA PRO A 488 -10.57 2.82 7.15
C PRO A 488 -9.21 2.31 6.68
N VAL A 489 -8.39 1.81 7.61
CA VAL A 489 -7.06 1.27 7.37
C VAL A 489 -6.87 -0.09 8.05
N LYS A 490 -6.12 -0.99 7.39
CA LYS A 490 -5.88 -2.35 7.85
C LYS A 490 -4.44 -2.52 8.34
N ASN A 491 -4.22 -3.29 9.40
CA ASN A 491 -2.91 -3.79 9.76
C ASN A 491 -3.05 -5.13 10.49
N ARG A 492 -2.16 -6.10 10.21
CA ARG A 492 -2.18 -7.46 10.80
C ARG A 492 -3.57 -8.12 10.78
N GLY A 493 -4.29 -8.00 9.67
CA GLY A 493 -5.63 -8.56 9.49
C GLY A 493 -6.78 -7.75 10.11
N LYS A 494 -6.53 -6.90 11.11
CA LYS A 494 -7.51 -6.04 11.77
C LYS A 494 -7.63 -4.66 11.10
N TRP A 495 -8.72 -3.96 11.39
CA TRP A 495 -9.06 -2.62 10.86
C TRP A 495 -9.18 -1.56 11.96
N GLY A 496 -8.92 -0.31 11.59
CA GLY A 496 -9.19 0.91 12.36
C GLY A 496 -9.40 2.09 11.40
N PHE A 497 -9.40 3.32 11.90
CA PHE A 497 -9.63 4.53 11.08
C PHE A 497 -8.59 5.61 11.32
N ILE A 498 -8.32 6.40 10.27
CA ILE A 498 -7.43 7.57 10.32
C ILE A 498 -8.11 8.85 9.84
N ASP A 499 -7.56 9.99 10.24
CA ASP A 499 -7.79 11.30 9.64
C ASP A 499 -6.95 11.53 8.37
N LYS A 500 -7.15 12.67 7.71
CA LYS A 500 -6.40 13.10 6.51
C LYS A 500 -4.94 13.47 6.77
N SER A 501 -4.51 13.54 8.01
CA SER A 501 -3.10 13.69 8.41
C SER A 501 -2.42 12.35 8.70
N GLY A 502 -3.17 11.24 8.63
CA GLY A 502 -2.65 9.89 8.87
C GLY A 502 -2.51 9.52 10.35
N ASN A 503 -3.18 10.25 11.25
CA ASN A 503 -3.31 9.93 12.67
C ASN A 503 -4.42 8.90 12.88
N LEU A 504 -4.25 7.98 13.83
CA LEU A 504 -5.30 7.01 14.19
C LEU A 504 -6.36 7.66 15.08
N ILE A 505 -7.61 7.59 14.64
CA ILE A 505 -8.80 8.00 15.42
C ILE A 505 -9.24 6.88 16.37
N THR A 506 -9.01 5.62 15.99
CA THR A 506 -9.22 4.44 16.82
C THR A 506 -8.07 3.46 16.64
N GLN A 507 -7.78 2.68 17.67
CA GLN A 507 -6.87 1.54 17.55
C GLN A 507 -7.35 0.58 16.45
N ILE A 508 -6.41 -0.07 15.78
CA ILE A 508 -6.67 -1.06 14.74
C ILE A 508 -7.02 -2.40 15.42
N GLN A 509 -8.31 -2.67 15.59
CA GLN A 509 -8.83 -3.76 16.42
C GLN A 509 -10.02 -4.54 15.81
N PHE A 510 -10.73 -3.96 14.84
CA PHE A 510 -11.97 -4.51 14.28
C PHE A 510 -11.69 -5.61 13.25
N ASP A 511 -12.56 -6.62 13.17
CA ASP A 511 -12.44 -7.72 12.20
C ASP A 511 -12.88 -7.29 10.78
N GLY A 512 -13.79 -6.33 10.70
CA GLY A 512 -14.26 -5.68 9.49
C GLY A 512 -14.76 -4.28 9.80
N VAL A 513 -14.78 -3.40 8.80
CA VAL A 513 -15.32 -2.03 8.91
C VAL A 513 -15.95 -1.59 7.59
N GLY A 514 -16.94 -0.71 7.67
CA GLY A 514 -17.45 0.06 6.54
C GLY A 514 -16.75 1.41 6.38
N ASN A 515 -17.25 2.21 5.44
CA ASN A 515 -16.88 3.63 5.31
C ASN A 515 -17.85 4.49 6.14
N PHE A 516 -17.38 5.64 6.65
CA PHE A 516 -18.25 6.58 7.35
C PHE A 516 -19.41 7.10 6.48
N SER A 517 -20.60 7.17 7.07
CA SER A 517 -21.84 7.63 6.46
C SER A 517 -22.76 8.18 7.57
N GLU A 518 -23.16 9.45 7.44
CA GLU A 518 -23.94 10.23 8.39
C GLU A 518 -23.39 10.22 9.84
N GLY A 519 -22.08 10.39 9.98
CA GLY A 519 -21.37 10.43 11.27
C GLY A 519 -21.02 9.08 11.88
N HIS A 520 -21.40 7.96 11.25
CA HIS A 520 -21.26 6.62 11.79
C HIS A 520 -20.56 5.67 10.81
N ALA A 521 -19.90 4.63 11.32
CA ALA A 521 -19.39 3.52 10.51
C ALA A 521 -19.67 2.18 11.18
N GLU A 522 -20.09 1.18 10.39
CA GLU A 522 -20.24 -0.20 10.83
C GLU A 522 -18.87 -0.82 11.14
N VAL A 523 -18.78 -1.57 12.25
CA VAL A 523 -17.56 -2.27 12.69
C VAL A 523 -17.91 -3.68 13.18
N LYS A 524 -17.08 -4.68 12.84
CA LYS A 524 -17.20 -6.06 13.31
C LYS A 524 -16.22 -6.34 14.45
N ILE A 525 -16.67 -7.00 15.51
CA ILE A 525 -15.81 -7.55 16.58
C ILE A 525 -16.19 -9.01 16.78
N GLY A 526 -15.24 -9.91 16.49
CA GLY A 526 -15.53 -11.33 16.34
C GLY A 526 -16.56 -11.56 15.24
N ASP A 527 -17.69 -12.15 15.60
CA ASP A 527 -18.77 -12.47 14.65
C ASP A 527 -19.93 -11.50 14.59
N LYS A 528 -19.94 -10.46 15.44
CA LYS A 528 -21.04 -9.48 15.47
C LYS A 528 -20.62 -8.10 14.97
N TRP A 529 -21.58 -7.41 14.34
CA TRP A 529 -21.48 -6.03 13.89
C TRP A 529 -22.13 -5.06 14.89
N GLY A 530 -21.50 -3.92 15.06
CA GLY A 530 -21.95 -2.73 15.78
C GLY A 530 -21.52 -1.47 15.03
N TYR A 531 -21.55 -0.30 15.68
CA TYR A 531 -21.21 0.98 15.02
C TYR A 531 -20.37 1.89 15.92
N ILE A 532 -19.44 2.63 15.30
CA ILE A 532 -18.68 3.72 15.91
C ILE A 532 -19.15 5.09 15.44
N ASP A 533 -18.88 6.12 16.25
CA ASP A 533 -18.92 7.53 15.84
C ASP A 533 -17.57 8.03 15.30
N LYS A 534 -17.53 9.27 14.82
CA LYS A 534 -16.30 9.91 14.30
C LYS A 534 -15.17 10.11 15.32
N THR A 535 -15.40 9.90 16.61
CA THR A 535 -14.35 9.90 17.64
C THR A 535 -13.69 8.53 17.81
N GLY A 536 -14.15 7.52 17.05
CA GLY A 536 -13.69 6.13 17.17
C GLY A 536 -14.40 5.35 18.27
N LYS A 537 -15.34 5.97 18.99
CA LYS A 537 -16.06 5.36 20.11
C LYS A 537 -17.20 4.48 19.60
N ILE A 538 -17.31 3.27 20.15
CA ILE A 538 -18.46 2.37 19.92
C ILE A 538 -19.72 3.02 20.55
N VAL A 539 -20.68 3.37 19.71
CA VAL A 539 -21.97 3.96 20.09
C VAL A 539 -23.12 2.95 20.02
N ILE A 540 -23.00 1.93 19.16
CA ILE A 540 -23.92 0.79 19.12
C ILE A 540 -23.06 -0.47 19.28
N GLN A 541 -23.30 -1.24 20.34
CA GLN A 541 -22.49 -2.42 20.67
C GLN A 541 -22.63 -3.52 19.61
N PRO A 542 -21.58 -4.35 19.38
CA PRO A 542 -21.65 -5.47 18.44
C PRO A 542 -22.71 -6.50 18.83
N GLN A 543 -23.76 -6.62 18.04
CA GLN A 543 -24.90 -7.52 18.29
C GLN A 543 -25.56 -8.10 17.03
N PHE A 544 -25.42 -7.42 15.88
CA PHE A 544 -26.05 -7.82 14.61
C PHE A 544 -25.20 -8.87 13.87
N ASP A 545 -25.83 -9.78 13.13
CA ASP A 545 -25.14 -10.80 12.32
C ASP A 545 -24.52 -10.20 11.06
N ASP A 546 -25.13 -9.14 10.54
CA ASP A 546 -24.60 -8.31 9.45
C ASP A 546 -25.13 -6.87 9.59
N GLY A 547 -24.45 -5.90 8.97
CA GLY A 547 -24.79 -4.48 9.10
C GLY A 547 -24.15 -3.62 8.02
N TYR A 548 -24.84 -2.57 7.61
CA TYR A 548 -24.37 -1.62 6.60
C TYR A 548 -24.48 -0.17 7.07
N ARG A 549 -23.74 0.71 6.39
CA ARG A 549 -23.72 2.17 6.59
C ARG A 549 -25.11 2.79 6.69
N PHE A 550 -25.23 3.85 7.50
CA PHE A 550 -26.45 4.66 7.59
C PHE A 550 -26.75 5.39 6.27
N ALA A 551 -28.04 5.43 5.92
CA ALA A 551 -28.58 6.21 4.81
C ALA A 551 -29.97 6.77 5.19
N GLU A 552 -30.11 8.07 5.00
CA GLU A 552 -31.25 8.90 5.36
C GLU A 552 -31.79 8.74 6.79
N GLY A 553 -30.88 8.54 7.75
CA GLY A 553 -31.17 8.35 9.17
C GLY A 553 -31.26 6.91 9.66
N LEU A 554 -31.34 5.92 8.77
CA LEU A 554 -31.50 4.49 9.13
C LEU A 554 -30.38 3.61 8.56
N ALA A 555 -30.05 2.52 9.24
CA ALA A 555 -29.14 1.48 8.75
C ALA A 555 -29.86 0.13 8.67
N ARG A 556 -29.62 -0.64 7.59
CA ARG A 556 -30.08 -2.04 7.48
C ARG A 556 -29.15 -2.95 8.28
N VAL A 557 -29.73 -3.85 9.06
CA VAL A 557 -29.01 -4.84 9.89
C VAL A 557 -29.69 -6.21 9.79
N LYS A 558 -28.89 -7.28 9.90
CA LYS A 558 -29.35 -8.66 9.90
C LYS A 558 -29.35 -9.22 11.33
N ILE A 559 -30.43 -9.91 11.71
CA ILE A 559 -30.51 -10.68 12.95
C ILE A 559 -31.01 -12.08 12.58
N GLY A 560 -30.20 -13.10 12.87
CA GLY A 560 -30.39 -14.43 12.30
C GLY A 560 -30.36 -14.37 10.78
N ASP A 561 -31.43 -14.82 10.12
CA ASP A 561 -31.55 -14.81 8.66
C ASP A 561 -32.40 -13.68 8.06
N LYS A 562 -32.87 -12.73 8.88
CA LYS A 562 -33.75 -11.66 8.41
C LYS A 562 -33.14 -10.28 8.54
N TRP A 563 -33.46 -9.42 7.58
CA TRP A 563 -33.09 -8.00 7.56
C TRP A 563 -34.18 -7.13 8.20
N GLY A 564 -33.74 -6.18 9.01
CA GLY A 564 -34.52 -5.08 9.59
C GLY A 564 -33.71 -3.79 9.56
N TYR A 565 -34.20 -2.75 10.24
CA TYR A 565 -33.57 -1.43 10.25
C TYR A 565 -33.51 -0.80 11.65
N ILE A 566 -32.39 -0.12 11.93
CA ILE A 566 -32.13 0.61 13.17
C ILE A 566 -31.95 2.12 12.92
N ASP A 567 -32.20 2.91 13.96
CA ASP A 567 -31.75 4.31 14.02
C ASP A 567 -30.32 4.43 14.57
N LYS A 568 -29.81 5.67 14.64
CA LYS A 568 -28.46 5.99 15.13
C LYS A 568 -28.22 5.76 16.62
N THR A 569 -29.26 5.43 17.39
CA THR A 569 -29.14 4.96 18.78
C THR A 569 -29.01 3.44 18.88
N GLY A 570 -29.13 2.72 17.74
CA GLY A 570 -29.18 1.26 17.69
C GLY A 570 -30.55 0.67 17.97
N LYS A 571 -31.58 1.52 18.14
CA LYS A 571 -32.96 1.08 18.34
C LYS A 571 -33.54 0.55 17.03
N ILE A 572 -34.10 -0.65 17.07
CA ILE A 572 -34.83 -1.23 15.93
C ILE A 572 -36.09 -0.40 15.65
N ILE A 573 -36.17 0.15 14.45
CA ILE A 573 -37.32 0.91 13.92
C ILE A 573 -38.22 0.00 13.09
N ILE A 574 -37.62 -0.92 12.32
CA ILE A 574 -38.33 -1.89 11.48
C ILE A 574 -37.78 -3.28 11.83
N GLN A 575 -38.65 -4.17 12.30
CA GLN A 575 -38.24 -5.48 12.82
C GLN A 575 -37.61 -6.37 11.73
N PRO A 576 -36.64 -7.23 12.08
CA PRO A 576 -36.04 -8.17 11.14
C PRO A 576 -37.08 -9.17 10.58
N GLN A 577 -37.44 -9.00 9.31
CA GLN A 577 -38.46 -9.84 8.65
C GLN A 577 -38.19 -10.12 7.15
N PHE A 578 -37.43 -9.27 6.48
CA PHE A 578 -37.18 -9.36 5.04
C PHE A 578 -36.05 -10.34 4.71
N ASP A 579 -36.15 -11.02 3.56
CA ASP A 579 -35.11 -11.94 3.09
C ASP A 579 -33.84 -11.19 2.67
N HIS A 580 -34.02 -10.03 2.01
CA HIS A 580 -32.98 -9.05 1.69
C HIS A 580 -33.57 -7.64 1.85
N ALA A 581 -32.71 -6.63 2.02
CA ALA A 581 -33.08 -5.24 2.17
C ALA A 581 -31.99 -4.35 1.57
N TYR A 582 -32.33 -3.21 0.95
CA TYR A 582 -31.39 -2.18 0.52
C TYR A 582 -31.33 -1.02 1.53
N ASN A 583 -30.34 -0.14 1.38
CA ASN A 583 -30.30 1.15 2.06
C ASN A 583 -31.42 2.07 1.55
N PHE A 584 -31.96 2.93 2.42
CA PHE A 584 -32.90 3.97 2.00
C PHE A 584 -32.28 4.92 0.97
N SER A 585 -33.08 5.27 -0.03
CA SER A 585 -32.75 6.21 -1.11
C SER A 585 -34.03 6.92 -1.54
N GLU A 586 -34.02 8.25 -1.43
CA GLU A 586 -35.14 9.14 -1.71
C GLU A 586 -36.43 8.80 -0.94
N GLY A 587 -36.29 8.43 0.33
CA GLY A 587 -37.40 8.10 1.24
C GLY A 587 -37.86 6.64 1.24
N LEU A 588 -37.49 5.83 0.23
CA LEU A 588 -37.87 4.42 0.11
C LEU A 588 -36.66 3.48 0.20
N ALA A 589 -36.89 2.23 0.61
CA ALA A 589 -35.90 1.16 0.52
C ALA A 589 -36.51 -0.08 -0.16
N GLY A 590 -35.76 -0.68 -1.09
CA GLY A 590 -36.16 -1.96 -1.70
C GLY A 590 -35.97 -3.11 -0.72
N ILE A 591 -36.98 -3.97 -0.58
CA ILE A 591 -36.94 -5.18 0.25
C ILE A 591 -37.35 -6.41 -0.55
N LYS A 592 -36.81 -7.58 -0.18
CA LYS A 592 -37.13 -8.87 -0.79
C LYS A 592 -37.90 -9.73 0.20
N THR A 593 -38.99 -10.34 -0.23
CA THR A 593 -39.80 -11.26 0.56
C THR A 593 -40.37 -12.34 -0.35
N ASN A 594 -40.27 -13.60 0.04
CA ASN A 594 -40.71 -14.76 -0.75
C ASN A 594 -40.12 -14.77 -2.17
N GLY A 595 -38.86 -14.34 -2.30
CA GLY A 595 -38.15 -14.28 -3.58
C GLY A 595 -38.50 -13.09 -4.50
N LYS A 596 -39.46 -12.23 -4.13
CA LYS A 596 -39.86 -11.04 -4.92
C LYS A 596 -39.43 -9.74 -4.25
N TRP A 597 -39.11 -8.72 -5.05
CA TRP A 597 -38.76 -7.37 -4.59
C TRP A 597 -39.96 -6.41 -4.60
N GLY A 598 -40.05 -5.59 -3.55
CA GLY A 598 -40.97 -4.46 -3.40
C GLY A 598 -40.27 -3.33 -2.63
N TYR A 599 -40.99 -2.31 -2.17
CA TYR A 599 -40.41 -1.16 -1.48
C TYR A 599 -41.21 -0.72 -0.25
N ILE A 600 -40.50 -0.26 0.78
CA ILE A 600 -41.04 0.23 2.05
C ILE A 600 -40.65 1.68 2.33
N ASP A 601 -41.45 2.37 3.15
CA ASP A 601 -41.10 3.65 3.78
C ASP A 601 -40.24 3.46 5.04
N LYS A 602 -39.82 4.58 5.65
CA LYS A 602 -39.01 4.60 6.89
C LYS A 602 -39.76 4.14 8.16
N ARG A 603 -41.06 3.85 8.07
CA ARG A 603 -41.86 3.21 9.13
C ARG A 603 -41.98 1.70 8.91
N GLY A 604 -41.47 1.17 7.80
CA GLY A 604 -41.64 -0.24 7.40
C GLY A 604 -42.97 -0.52 6.69
N THR A 605 -43.73 0.53 6.33
CA THR A 605 -44.97 0.42 5.55
C THR A 605 -44.63 0.03 4.11
N VAL A 606 -45.24 -1.04 3.59
CA VAL A 606 -45.07 -1.42 2.18
C VAL A 606 -45.79 -0.41 1.29
N VAL A 607 -45.00 0.36 0.53
CA VAL A 607 -45.50 1.36 -0.44
C VAL A 607 -45.69 0.70 -1.81
N ILE A 608 -44.79 -0.21 -2.19
CA ILE A 608 -44.84 -0.95 -3.46
C ILE A 608 -44.73 -2.44 -3.14
N GLN A 609 -45.74 -3.23 -3.52
CA GLN A 609 -45.83 -4.64 -3.13
C GLN A 609 -44.69 -5.50 -3.73
N PRO A 610 -44.23 -6.57 -3.04
CA PRO A 610 -43.22 -7.49 -3.56
C PRO A 610 -43.69 -8.24 -4.82
N LEU A 611 -43.27 -7.76 -5.99
CA LEU A 611 -43.74 -8.24 -7.31
C LEU A 611 -42.59 -8.49 -8.31
N PHE A 612 -41.50 -7.73 -8.23
CA PHE A 612 -40.39 -7.75 -9.20
C PHE A 612 -39.41 -8.91 -8.94
N THR A 613 -38.74 -9.42 -9.97
CA THR A 613 -37.71 -10.48 -9.80
C THR A 613 -36.37 -9.89 -9.35
N GLU A 614 -36.03 -8.70 -9.84
CA GLU A 614 -34.87 -7.88 -9.51
C GLU A 614 -35.30 -6.40 -9.43
N ALA A 615 -34.57 -5.59 -8.66
CA ALA A 615 -34.88 -4.19 -8.40
C ALA A 615 -33.63 -3.48 -7.86
N TYR A 616 -33.45 -2.18 -8.15
CA TYR A 616 -32.43 -1.33 -7.50
C TYR A 616 -33.06 -0.16 -6.73
N ASN A 617 -32.23 0.69 -6.12
CA ASN A 617 -32.66 1.88 -5.40
C ASN A 617 -33.22 2.97 -6.32
N PHE A 618 -34.07 3.82 -5.74
CA PHE A 618 -34.51 5.07 -6.37
C PHE A 618 -33.34 6.06 -6.49
N PHE A 619 -33.17 6.60 -7.70
CA PHE A 619 -32.31 7.72 -8.03
C PHE A 619 -32.97 8.58 -9.11
N GLU A 620 -33.04 9.88 -8.88
CA GLU A 620 -33.76 10.86 -9.71
C GLU A 620 -35.24 10.49 -9.89
N GLU A 621 -35.93 10.23 -8.77
CA GLU A 621 -37.36 9.88 -8.66
C GLU A 621 -37.76 8.51 -9.28
N LEU A 622 -36.83 7.78 -9.90
CA LEU A 622 -37.08 6.51 -10.59
C LEU A 622 -36.21 5.36 -10.07
N ALA A 623 -36.74 4.14 -10.11
CA ALA A 623 -36.00 2.91 -9.83
C ALA A 623 -36.12 1.93 -11.00
N PRO A 624 -35.01 1.34 -11.49
CA PRO A 624 -35.06 0.23 -12.45
C PRO A 624 -35.51 -1.05 -11.73
N VAL A 625 -36.46 -1.76 -12.33
CA VAL A 625 -37.00 -3.03 -11.83
C VAL A 625 -37.21 -4.01 -12.97
N LYS A 626 -37.10 -5.30 -12.65
CA LYS A 626 -37.24 -6.41 -13.59
C LYS A 626 -38.58 -7.11 -13.41
N PHE A 627 -39.35 -7.14 -14.49
CA PHE A 627 -40.69 -7.73 -14.56
C PHE A 627 -40.79 -8.52 -15.86
N ASP A 628 -41.32 -9.74 -15.80
CA ASP A 628 -41.38 -10.69 -16.91
C ASP A 628 -40.07 -10.78 -17.73
N ASN A 629 -38.96 -10.92 -16.98
CA ASN A 629 -37.57 -11.01 -17.43
C ASN A 629 -36.97 -9.77 -18.11
N LYS A 630 -37.75 -8.71 -18.39
CA LYS A 630 -37.26 -7.43 -18.93
C LYS A 630 -37.15 -6.35 -17.84
N TRP A 631 -36.26 -5.38 -18.05
CA TRP A 631 -36.14 -4.21 -17.19
C TRP A 631 -36.96 -3.04 -17.71
N GLY A 632 -37.61 -2.35 -16.78
CA GLY A 632 -38.28 -1.06 -16.96
C GLY A 632 -38.04 -0.17 -15.74
N TYR A 633 -38.65 1.00 -15.70
CA TYR A 633 -38.46 1.99 -14.63
C TYR A 633 -39.79 2.38 -14.01
N ILE A 634 -39.87 2.33 -12.68
CA ILE A 634 -41.04 2.73 -11.88
C ILE A 634 -40.76 4.03 -11.11
N ASN A 635 -41.82 4.79 -10.84
CA ASN A 635 -41.79 5.88 -9.86
C ASN A 635 -42.10 5.38 -8.44
N LYS A 636 -42.02 6.29 -7.46
CA LYS A 636 -42.23 6.00 -6.02
C LYS A 636 -43.62 5.48 -5.64
N ASN A 637 -44.60 5.56 -6.56
CA ASN A 637 -45.93 4.96 -6.39
C ASN A 637 -46.04 3.54 -6.98
N GLY A 638 -44.94 2.99 -7.53
CA GLY A 638 -44.91 1.67 -8.17
C GLY A 638 -45.37 1.64 -9.63
N ASN A 639 -45.75 2.78 -10.20
CA ASN A 639 -46.22 2.87 -11.58
C ASN A 639 -45.03 2.91 -12.56
N PHE A 640 -45.08 2.10 -13.62
CA PHE A 640 -44.10 2.16 -14.70
C PHE A 640 -44.17 3.50 -15.45
N VAL A 641 -43.05 4.21 -15.45
CA VAL A 641 -42.81 5.41 -16.28
C VAL A 641 -42.16 5.01 -17.61
N ILE A 642 -41.33 3.96 -17.58
CA ILE A 642 -40.81 3.28 -18.77
C ILE A 642 -41.13 1.80 -18.65
N GLN A 643 -41.86 1.25 -19.62
CA GLN A 643 -42.33 -0.14 -19.60
C GLN A 643 -41.17 -1.14 -19.70
N PRO A 644 -41.29 -2.36 -19.13
CA PRO A 644 -40.27 -3.41 -19.25
C PRO A 644 -39.95 -3.77 -20.71
N GLN A 645 -38.72 -3.51 -21.14
CA GLN A 645 -38.28 -3.77 -22.51
C GLN A 645 -36.77 -4.08 -22.65
N PHE A 646 -35.94 -3.59 -21.75
CA PHE A 646 -34.48 -3.75 -21.80
C PHE A 646 -34.02 -5.10 -21.23
N ASN A 647 -32.91 -5.64 -21.73
CA ASN A 647 -32.27 -6.86 -21.21
C ASN A 647 -31.56 -6.58 -19.88
N SER A 648 -30.93 -5.41 -19.78
CA SER A 648 -30.27 -4.87 -18.58
C SER A 648 -30.51 -3.36 -18.49
N ALA A 649 -30.49 -2.79 -17.28
CA ALA A 649 -30.73 -1.37 -17.04
C ALA A 649 -29.96 -0.84 -15.82
N GLY A 650 -29.39 0.35 -15.93
CA GLY A 650 -28.76 1.08 -14.83
C GLY A 650 -29.72 1.97 -14.04
N THR A 651 -29.28 2.47 -12.90
CA THR A 651 -29.92 3.61 -12.21
C THR A 651 -29.61 4.92 -12.94
N PHE A 652 -30.50 5.91 -12.86
CA PHE A 652 -30.21 7.24 -13.41
C PHE A 652 -29.07 7.93 -12.65
N SER A 653 -28.23 8.64 -13.41
CA SER A 653 -27.14 9.47 -12.92
C SER A 653 -26.95 10.69 -13.84
N GLU A 654 -27.18 11.87 -13.28
CA GLU A 654 -27.14 13.16 -13.95
C GLU A 654 -28.09 13.33 -15.17
N GLY A 655 -29.30 12.76 -15.08
CA GLY A 655 -30.35 12.80 -16.11
C GLY A 655 -30.27 11.67 -17.14
N LEU A 656 -29.35 10.72 -16.98
CA LEU A 656 -29.10 9.63 -17.94
C LEU A 656 -28.95 8.27 -17.23
N ALA A 657 -29.51 7.20 -17.80
CA ALA A 657 -29.26 5.82 -17.39
C ALA A 657 -28.78 5.00 -18.59
N TRP A 658 -27.88 4.05 -18.36
CA TRP A 658 -27.48 3.09 -19.38
C TRP A 658 -28.52 1.96 -19.49
N ILE A 659 -28.67 1.42 -20.70
CA ILE A 659 -29.49 0.24 -20.98
C ILE A 659 -28.79 -0.68 -21.98
N ASP A 660 -29.20 -1.95 -21.98
CA ASP A 660 -28.88 -2.96 -22.99
C ASP A 660 -30.20 -3.44 -23.61
N SER A 661 -30.30 -3.37 -24.94
CA SER A 661 -31.37 -4.00 -25.72
C SER A 661 -30.85 -5.04 -26.74
N GLU A 662 -29.66 -4.81 -27.28
CA GLU A 662 -28.83 -5.71 -28.12
C GLU A 662 -27.36 -5.25 -28.10
N LYS A 663 -27.17 -3.92 -27.97
CA LYS A 663 -25.93 -3.22 -27.59
C LYS A 663 -26.21 -2.27 -26.43
N ASP A 664 -25.15 -1.73 -25.84
CA ASP A 664 -25.25 -0.71 -24.80
C ASP A 664 -25.51 0.69 -25.37
N GLY A 665 -26.43 1.42 -24.74
CA GLY A 665 -26.81 2.80 -25.04
C GLY A 665 -27.32 3.54 -23.80
N TYR A 666 -27.87 4.74 -23.97
CA TYR A 666 -28.39 5.54 -22.85
C TYR A 666 -29.78 6.10 -23.12
N ILE A 667 -30.59 6.18 -22.07
CA ILE A 667 -31.90 6.85 -22.04
C ILE A 667 -31.87 8.11 -21.16
N ARG A 668 -32.70 9.10 -21.50
CA ARG A 668 -32.96 10.29 -20.67
C ARG A 668 -33.95 9.98 -19.57
N ASN A 669 -33.78 10.58 -18.40
CA ASN A 669 -34.79 10.55 -17.35
C ASN A 669 -36.05 11.31 -17.85
N PRO A 670 -37.22 10.65 -17.99
CA PRO A 670 -38.43 11.30 -18.49
C PRO A 670 -38.89 12.48 -17.64
N LEU A 671 -38.51 12.49 -16.35
CA LEU A 671 -38.92 13.51 -15.38
C LEU A 671 -38.03 14.76 -15.43
N THR A 672 -36.87 14.71 -16.10
CA THR A 672 -35.96 15.86 -16.26
C THR A 672 -36.12 16.57 -17.62
N VAL A 673 -37.15 16.24 -18.41
CA VAL A 673 -37.42 16.87 -19.71
C VAL A 673 -38.47 17.98 -19.52
N GLN A 674 -38.00 19.16 -19.13
CA GLN A 674 -38.75 20.43 -19.07
C GLN A 674 -37.90 21.56 -19.64
#